data_AF-A0A177E680-F1
#
_entry.id   AF-A0A177E680-F1
#
_cell.length_a   1.000
_cell.length_b   1.000
_cell.length_c   1.000
_cell.angle_alpha   90.00
_cell.angle_beta   90.00
_cell.angle_gamma   90.00
#
_symmetry.space_group_name_H-M   'P 1'
#
loop_
_entity.id
_entity.type
_entity.pdbx_description
1 polymer ?
#
loop_
_entity_poly.entity_id
_entity_poly.type
_entity_poly.pdbx_seq_one_letter_code
_entity_poly.pdbx_strand_id
1 'polypeptide(L)'
;MRELQRYLNDLIDRIIYLQDIKGEDWEGLPAILSELNSLKENFYQITEKTCQARLEAIDNRLSLLEEQADKTLTPYETVKIVRNPQRFTLLDILENVYDSFTELGGEGEINVDPAVICARAMISRRVGDKIYMHQVIVIGHEKGHGEEFRNGGSAKPWGNEKALRYMRVAETEGIPIHFYVFTPGAFPIEDYPGAAQQIARNLYFMSKLKVPTVAFISEGGSGGAEAIALSDVRLMAAYGYYSVISPEGAAAIEGKLKEGQRPPRDLVEFCARQLKITAKDNLRLGTIDRIVPEPPLGARRNDYQFFKRLRYEMIRATDEAVLRTKSLKAFRSYALKRKSEEENPPDEFDVYVRWELSDVEIEKLLDLRSKKYREMSRHVLGLKKSPLKNYIEKSQDLGLRVYHDLRYGFLKQSQKMIQRVMEDISGEGFAFLKQLTEPLKSTYDLLGTKGRRGRAKPVVEEPVIEDVSELYVSPLALEDRTVTCPNAEKFGCQDIWVPDLYGEFCGVCPTCGYHFPLEYQWYLSNVFDANSIKEFNAHIASTNPLGFEGFDKKLALARKKTGRNSAMITFQAKIGGISLIVAMLIADFRQGTVGAAEGEKFIQACDRARITKRPFLAFIHTTGGIRIHEGTLGVIQMPRCTLAVREYIDEGGLYLVVYDNNSYAGPVASFLGCSPYQFAIRSTRLGFAGPRVIRETTGEDIPPDYHSAENALRRGHIQGIWDRREIRKKLYEALLTMGGKNLYYR
;
A
#
# COMPACT_ATOMS: atom_id res chain seq x y z
N MET A 1 55.49 -2.46 1.32
CA MET A 1 55.07 -1.21 1.99
C MET A 1 53.75 -0.61 1.48
N ARG A 2 53.57 -0.29 0.17
CA ARG A 2 52.29 0.27 -0.32
C ARG A 2 51.08 -0.64 -0.12
N GLU A 3 51.26 -1.96 -0.27
CA GLU A 3 50.21 -2.95 -0.03
C GLU A 3 49.82 -3.02 1.45
N LEU A 4 50.81 -3.00 2.36
CA LEU A 4 50.56 -2.95 3.80
C LEU A 4 49.86 -1.66 4.23
N GLN A 5 50.10 -0.55 3.53
CA GLN A 5 49.40 0.71 3.80
C GLN A 5 47.92 0.62 3.40
N ARG A 6 47.62 -0.05 2.28
CA ARG A 6 46.23 -0.35 1.89
C ARG A 6 45.58 -1.27 2.92
N TYR A 7 46.26 -2.35 3.32
CA TYR A 7 45.75 -3.28 4.33
C TYR A 7 45.47 -2.60 5.67
N LEU A 8 46.36 -1.70 6.13
CA LEU A 8 46.13 -0.87 7.31
C LEU A 8 44.85 -0.03 7.17
N ASN A 9 44.66 0.65 6.03
CA ASN A 9 43.47 1.46 5.78
C ASN A 9 42.19 0.61 5.74
N ASP A 10 42.24 -0.57 5.11
CA ASP A 10 41.10 -1.48 5.06
C ASP A 10 40.66 -1.94 6.47
N LEU A 11 41.62 -2.17 7.38
CA LEU A 11 41.32 -2.48 8.78
C LEU A 11 40.76 -1.27 9.55
N ILE A 12 41.25 -0.05 9.26
CA ILE A 12 40.66 1.18 9.83
C ILE A 12 39.19 1.30 9.41
N ASP A 13 38.92 1.14 8.12
CA ASP A 13 37.57 1.28 7.57
C ASP A 13 36.60 0.24 8.15
N ARG A 14 37.07 -0.99 8.42
CA ARG A 14 36.31 -2.03 9.13
C ARG A 14 35.99 -1.65 10.58
N ILE A 15 36.95 -1.05 11.30
CA ILE A 15 36.71 -0.59 12.68
C ILE A 15 35.69 0.56 12.69
N ILE A 16 35.83 1.55 11.79
CA ILE A 16 34.88 2.67 11.67
C ILE A 16 33.48 2.12 11.39
N TYR A 17 33.36 1.18 10.45
CA TYR A 17 32.10 0.52 10.14
C TYR A 17 31.47 -0.16 11.37
N LEU A 18 32.29 -0.85 12.18
CA LEU A 18 31.84 -1.50 13.40
C LEU A 18 31.44 -0.49 14.49
N GLN A 19 32.13 0.64 14.60
CA GLN A 19 31.77 1.77 15.49
C GLN A 19 30.42 2.36 15.10
N ASP A 20 30.15 2.57 13.80
CA ASP A 20 28.88 3.10 13.33
C ASP A 20 27.71 2.21 13.76
N ILE A 21 27.91 0.89 13.72
CA ILE A 21 26.88 -0.10 14.07
C ILE A 21 26.72 -0.23 15.59
N LYS A 22 27.77 -0.66 16.31
CA LYS A 22 27.69 -1.02 17.74
C LYS A 22 27.88 0.16 18.68
N GLY A 23 28.42 1.28 18.21
CA GLY A 23 28.84 2.42 19.00
C GLY A 23 30.33 2.39 19.37
N GLU A 24 30.88 3.55 19.70
CA GLU A 24 32.31 3.74 19.97
C GLU A 24 32.79 2.98 21.23
N ASP A 25 31.93 2.85 22.23
CA ASP A 25 32.24 2.24 23.53
C ASP A 25 32.06 0.70 23.56
N TRP A 26 31.86 0.06 22.40
CA TRP A 26 31.62 -1.38 22.36
C TRP A 26 32.87 -2.18 22.79
N GLU A 27 32.68 -3.19 23.63
CA GLU A 27 33.77 -3.89 24.31
C GLU A 27 34.82 -4.44 23.32
N GLY A 28 36.10 -4.19 23.62
CA GLY A 28 37.23 -4.64 22.80
C GLY A 28 37.58 -3.72 21.62
N LEU A 29 36.64 -2.90 21.13
CA LEU A 29 36.84 -2.02 19.97
C LEU A 29 37.84 -0.87 20.23
N PRO A 30 37.80 -0.14 21.37
CA PRO A 30 38.76 0.93 21.66
C PRO A 30 40.20 0.43 21.76
N ALA A 31 40.40 -0.79 22.25
CA ALA A 31 41.73 -1.38 22.39
C ALA A 31 42.36 -1.66 21.02
N ILE A 32 41.60 -2.23 20.08
CA ILE A 32 42.08 -2.47 18.71
C ILE A 32 42.34 -1.14 18.00
N LEU A 33 41.44 -0.16 18.13
CA LEU A 33 41.61 1.15 17.51
C LEU A 33 42.89 1.86 18.00
N SER A 34 43.17 1.80 19.31
CA SER A 34 44.39 2.37 19.88
C SER A 34 45.66 1.70 19.33
N GLU A 35 45.66 0.38 19.24
CA GLU A 35 46.77 -0.40 18.67
C GLU A 35 47.01 -0.05 17.20
N LEU A 36 45.93 0.10 16.44
CA LEU A 36 45.97 0.38 15.00
C LEU A 36 46.40 1.82 14.71
N ASN A 37 45.97 2.79 15.53
CA ASN A 37 46.45 4.18 15.48
C ASN A 37 47.94 4.27 15.82
N SER A 38 48.40 3.54 16.85
CA SER A 38 49.83 3.45 17.17
C SER A 38 50.64 2.87 16.01
N LEU A 39 50.09 1.88 15.31
CA LEU A 39 50.72 1.27 14.13
C LEU A 39 50.75 2.23 12.93
N LYS A 40 49.71 3.05 12.76
CA LYS A 40 49.64 4.11 11.76
C LYS A 40 50.69 5.20 11.99
N GLU A 41 50.86 5.66 13.23
CA GLU A 41 51.86 6.67 13.59
C GLU A 41 53.30 6.17 13.39
N ASN A 42 53.54 4.89 13.67
CA ASN A 42 54.86 4.27 13.58
C ASN A 42 55.09 3.48 12.28
N PHE A 43 54.23 3.63 11.27
CA PHE A 43 54.17 2.76 10.10
C PHE A 43 55.50 2.68 9.32
N TYR A 44 56.21 3.80 9.21
CA TYR A 44 57.51 3.86 8.52
C TYR A 44 58.72 3.54 9.41
N GLN A 45 58.51 3.36 10.71
CA GLN A 45 59.56 3.10 11.70
C GLN A 45 59.72 1.60 12.00
N ILE A 46 58.77 0.77 11.58
CA ILE A 46 58.71 -0.67 11.85
C ILE A 46 59.12 -1.43 10.59
N THR A 47 59.82 -2.57 10.74
CA THR A 47 60.17 -3.42 9.60
C THR A 47 58.93 -4.01 8.93
N GLU A 48 59.01 -4.23 7.62
CA GLU A 48 57.89 -4.76 6.81
C GLU A 48 57.30 -6.06 7.38
N LYS A 49 58.17 -7.00 7.77
CA LYS A 49 57.78 -8.29 8.36
C LYS A 49 57.04 -8.12 9.70
N THR A 50 57.50 -7.22 10.56
CA THR A 50 56.84 -6.95 11.85
C THR A 50 55.51 -6.23 11.65
N CYS A 51 55.44 -5.30 10.68
CA CYS A 51 54.21 -4.59 10.34
C CYS A 51 53.14 -5.57 9.83
N GLN A 52 53.50 -6.45 8.89
CA GLN A 52 52.59 -7.48 8.37
C GLN A 52 52.06 -8.41 9.48
N ALA A 53 52.94 -8.96 10.32
CA ALA A 53 52.53 -9.87 11.39
C ALA A 53 51.58 -9.20 12.40
N ARG A 54 51.77 -7.91 12.70
CA ARG A 54 50.85 -7.16 13.57
C ARG A 54 49.51 -6.89 12.89
N LEU A 55 49.49 -6.53 11.60
CA LEU A 55 48.25 -6.34 10.85
C LEU A 55 47.43 -7.63 10.78
N GLU A 56 48.07 -8.77 10.52
CA GLU A 56 47.41 -10.09 10.52
C GLU A 56 46.86 -10.45 11.92
N ALA A 57 47.59 -10.14 13.00
CA ALA A 57 47.11 -10.37 14.36
C ALA A 57 45.88 -9.49 14.71
N ILE A 58 45.90 -8.23 14.28
CA ILE A 58 44.77 -7.30 14.43
C ILE A 58 43.58 -7.80 13.60
N ASP A 59 43.79 -8.22 12.36
CA ASP A 59 42.75 -8.71 11.45
C ASP A 59 42.03 -9.95 12.02
N ASN A 60 42.78 -10.92 12.55
CA ASN A 60 42.19 -12.09 13.19
C ASN A 60 41.33 -11.73 14.40
N ARG A 61 41.79 -10.80 15.24
CA ARG A 61 41.02 -10.30 16.39
C ARG A 61 39.78 -9.52 15.96
N LEU A 62 39.91 -8.69 14.93
CA LEU A 62 38.82 -7.90 14.37
C LEU A 62 37.75 -8.81 13.75
N SER A 63 38.15 -9.84 13.01
CA SER A 63 37.23 -10.81 12.41
C SER A 63 36.43 -11.56 13.48
N LEU A 64 37.07 -11.95 14.60
CA LEU A 64 36.37 -12.54 15.74
C LEU A 64 35.37 -11.57 16.39
N LEU A 65 35.72 -10.29 16.50
CA LEU A 65 34.80 -9.26 17.00
C LEU A 65 33.63 -9.03 16.04
N GLU A 66 33.87 -8.99 14.73
CA GLU A 66 32.80 -8.85 13.73
C GLU A 66 31.81 -10.03 13.80
N GLU A 67 32.30 -11.26 13.97
CA GLU A 67 31.43 -12.43 14.19
C GLU A 67 30.61 -12.33 15.49
N GLN A 68 31.20 -11.81 16.56
CA GLN A 68 30.50 -11.60 17.83
C GLN A 68 29.45 -10.49 17.71
N ALA A 69 29.79 -9.40 17.02
CA ALA A 69 28.88 -8.30 16.73
C ALA A 69 27.68 -8.81 15.93
N ASP A 70 27.93 -9.58 14.87
CA ASP A 70 26.90 -10.15 14.00
C ASP A 70 25.89 -11.02 14.76
N LYS A 71 26.38 -11.88 15.66
CA LYS A 71 25.55 -12.75 16.52
C LYS A 71 24.68 -11.98 17.51
N THR A 72 25.05 -10.74 17.85
CA THR A 72 24.41 -9.92 18.88
C THR A 72 23.70 -8.68 18.33
N LEU A 73 23.47 -8.62 17.01
CA LEU A 73 22.80 -7.49 16.38
C LEU A 73 21.37 -7.29 16.90
N THR A 74 21.09 -6.06 17.33
CA THR A 74 19.72 -5.61 17.61
C THR A 74 19.00 -5.22 16.31
N PRO A 75 17.66 -5.20 16.30
CA PRO A 75 16.90 -4.69 15.15
C PRO A 75 17.26 -3.25 14.77
N TYR A 76 17.64 -2.40 15.72
CA TYR A 76 18.06 -1.03 15.42
C TYR A 76 19.47 -0.98 14.81
N GLU A 77 20.40 -1.81 15.29
CA GLU A 77 21.72 -1.96 14.67
C GLU A 77 21.61 -2.49 13.23
N THR A 78 20.63 -3.35 12.94
CA THR A 78 20.30 -3.76 11.57
C THR A 78 19.87 -2.57 10.70
N VAL A 79 19.10 -1.63 11.25
CA VAL A 79 18.76 -0.37 10.54
C VAL A 79 20.01 0.46 10.25
N LYS A 80 20.98 0.48 11.17
CA LYS A 80 22.26 1.17 10.95
C LYS A 80 23.07 0.53 9.83
N ILE A 81 23.14 -0.81 9.76
CA ILE A 81 23.76 -1.55 8.64
C ILE A 81 23.12 -1.10 7.31
N VAL A 82 21.78 -1.08 7.24
CA VAL A 82 21.03 -0.70 6.04
C VAL A 82 21.25 0.76 5.63
N ARG A 83 21.47 1.65 6.61
CA ARG A 83 21.70 3.07 6.36
C ARG A 83 23.17 3.43 6.18
N ASN A 84 24.10 2.50 6.38
CA ASN A 84 25.52 2.79 6.27
C ASN A 84 25.91 3.06 4.79
N PRO A 85 26.69 4.12 4.49
CA PRO A 85 27.13 4.45 3.13
C PRO A 85 27.95 3.35 2.43
N GLN A 86 28.58 2.44 3.17
CA GLN A 86 29.34 1.32 2.61
C GLN A 86 28.46 0.19 2.07
N ARG A 87 27.16 0.16 2.42
CA ARG A 87 26.23 -0.86 1.93
C ARG A 87 26.05 -0.71 0.41
N PHE A 88 25.90 -1.84 -0.28
CA PHE A 88 25.67 -1.86 -1.72
C PHE A 88 24.43 -1.03 -2.12
N THR A 89 24.50 -0.43 -3.30
CA THR A 89 23.40 0.36 -3.89
C THR A 89 22.72 -0.39 -5.05
N LEU A 90 21.69 0.20 -5.66
CA LEU A 90 21.09 -0.36 -6.87
C LEU A 90 22.04 -0.22 -8.07
N LEU A 91 22.85 0.83 -8.15
CA LEU A 91 23.90 0.92 -9.17
C LEU A 91 24.93 -0.20 -9.04
N ASP A 92 25.39 -0.53 -7.83
CA ASP A 92 26.28 -1.67 -7.62
C ASP A 92 25.64 -3.00 -8.07
N ILE A 93 24.34 -3.16 -7.84
CA ILE A 93 23.57 -4.30 -8.34
C ILE A 93 23.50 -4.29 -9.87
N LEU A 94 23.22 -3.15 -10.50
CA LEU A 94 23.17 -3.04 -11.96
C LEU A 94 24.50 -3.44 -12.61
N GLU A 95 25.62 -3.05 -12.01
CA GLU A 95 26.98 -3.37 -12.45
C GLU A 95 27.35 -4.85 -12.26
N ASN A 96 26.95 -5.48 -11.15
CA ASN A 96 27.42 -6.81 -10.76
C ASN A 96 26.43 -7.96 -10.99
N VAL A 97 25.13 -7.66 -11.09
CA VAL A 97 24.06 -8.68 -11.27
C VAL A 97 23.63 -8.81 -12.72
N TYR A 98 23.77 -7.79 -13.55
CA TYR A 98 23.34 -7.80 -14.97
C TYR A 98 24.55 -7.72 -15.90
N ASP A 99 24.44 -8.30 -17.09
CA ASP A 99 25.54 -8.33 -18.07
C ASP A 99 25.68 -6.98 -18.79
N SER A 100 24.56 -6.27 -18.97
CA SER A 100 24.52 -4.90 -19.47
C SER A 100 23.22 -4.23 -19.08
N PHE A 101 23.22 -2.91 -18.97
CA PHE A 101 22.02 -2.12 -18.73
C PHE A 101 22.09 -0.76 -19.42
N THR A 102 20.91 -0.17 -19.64
CA THR A 102 20.74 1.20 -20.11
C THR A 102 19.74 1.88 -19.19
N GLU A 103 20.18 2.94 -18.49
CA GLU A 103 19.29 3.75 -17.65
C GLU A 103 18.26 4.50 -18.53
N LEU A 104 17.05 4.62 -18.01
CA LEU A 104 15.89 5.19 -18.67
C LEU A 104 15.31 6.32 -17.80
N GLY A 105 15.14 7.50 -18.38
CA GLY A 105 14.44 8.62 -17.74
C GLY A 105 15.34 9.63 -17.01
N GLY A 106 16.65 9.65 -17.30
CA GLY A 106 17.56 10.73 -16.95
C GLY A 106 19.03 10.35 -17.08
N GLU A 107 19.91 11.36 -17.16
CA GLU A 107 21.37 11.21 -17.15
C GLU A 107 21.97 12.25 -16.19
N GLY A 108 22.71 11.79 -15.18
CA GLY A 108 23.32 12.66 -14.17
C GLY A 108 22.28 13.56 -13.46
N GLU A 109 22.51 14.87 -13.51
CA GLU A 109 21.63 15.89 -12.92
C GLU A 109 20.32 16.11 -13.70
N ILE A 110 20.27 15.70 -14.97
CA ILE A 110 19.10 15.85 -15.84
C ILE A 110 18.22 14.61 -15.66
N ASN A 111 17.53 14.54 -14.52
CA ASN A 111 16.68 13.40 -14.16
C ASN A 111 15.30 13.86 -13.70
N VAL A 112 14.27 13.08 -14.04
CA VAL A 112 12.92 13.28 -13.49
C VAL A 112 12.99 13.16 -11.96
N ASP A 113 13.52 12.05 -11.46
CA ASP A 113 13.80 11.82 -10.04
C ASP A 113 15.02 10.90 -9.91
N PRO A 114 16.16 11.40 -9.42
CA PRO A 114 17.35 10.56 -9.25
C PRO A 114 17.21 9.54 -8.11
N ALA A 115 16.19 9.66 -7.24
CA ALA A 115 15.92 8.69 -6.19
C ALA A 115 15.38 7.35 -6.74
N VAL A 116 14.88 7.34 -7.99
CA VAL A 116 14.33 6.14 -8.64
C VAL A 116 15.09 5.88 -9.93
N ILE A 117 15.72 4.73 -10.08
CA ILE A 117 16.36 4.31 -11.33
C ILE A 117 15.40 3.35 -12.06
N CYS A 118 15.26 3.55 -13.36
CA CYS A 118 14.62 2.61 -14.27
C CYS A 118 15.66 2.24 -15.33
N ALA A 119 15.85 0.96 -15.62
CA ALA A 119 16.83 0.53 -16.59
C ALA A 119 16.31 -0.66 -17.43
N ARG A 120 16.68 -0.70 -18.70
CA ARG A 120 16.58 -1.93 -19.51
C ARG A 120 17.86 -2.71 -19.33
N ALA A 121 17.77 -3.96 -18.88
CA ALA A 121 18.93 -4.78 -18.59
C ALA A 121 18.89 -6.15 -19.28
N MET A 122 20.07 -6.70 -19.52
CA MET A 122 20.29 -8.06 -20.00
C MET A 122 20.84 -8.92 -18.87
N ILE A 123 20.25 -10.10 -18.67
CA ILE A 123 20.73 -11.09 -17.71
C ILE A 123 20.94 -12.45 -18.40
N SER A 124 22.15 -12.96 -18.32
CA SER A 124 22.57 -14.23 -18.90
C SER A 124 22.47 -15.36 -17.89
N ARG A 125 22.21 -16.57 -18.37
CA ARG A 125 22.35 -17.78 -17.57
C ARG A 125 22.92 -18.90 -18.39
N ARG A 126 23.70 -19.76 -17.74
CA ARG A 126 24.24 -20.97 -18.33
C ARG A 126 23.34 -22.16 -17.99
N VAL A 127 22.98 -22.94 -19.02
CA VAL A 127 22.23 -24.20 -18.89
C VAL A 127 22.98 -25.25 -19.72
N GLY A 128 23.73 -26.12 -19.05
CA GLY A 128 24.73 -26.97 -19.70
C GLY A 128 25.76 -26.14 -20.47
N ASP A 129 25.99 -26.48 -21.73
CA ASP A 129 26.97 -25.77 -22.58
C ASP A 129 26.41 -24.52 -23.29
N LYS A 130 25.15 -24.15 -23.03
CA LYS A 130 24.50 -23.02 -23.70
C LYS A 130 24.30 -21.83 -22.75
N ILE A 131 24.59 -20.64 -23.26
CA ILE A 131 24.29 -19.37 -22.59
C ILE A 131 23.00 -18.81 -23.18
N TYR A 132 22.06 -18.47 -22.31
CA TYR A 132 20.79 -17.86 -22.67
C TYR A 132 20.73 -16.45 -22.12
N MET A 133 20.29 -15.50 -22.95
CA MET A 133 20.12 -14.10 -22.58
C MET A 133 18.64 -13.81 -22.34
N HIS A 134 18.32 -13.10 -21.26
CA HIS A 134 16.99 -12.59 -20.97
C HIS A 134 17.00 -11.08 -20.88
N GLN A 135 15.91 -10.47 -21.33
CA GLN A 135 15.63 -9.06 -21.14
C GLN A 135 14.78 -8.85 -19.90
N VAL A 136 15.09 -7.82 -19.12
CA VAL A 136 14.29 -7.39 -17.98
C VAL A 136 14.25 -5.88 -17.89
N ILE A 137 13.17 -5.36 -17.31
CA ILE A 137 13.13 -3.99 -16.81
C ILE A 137 13.50 -4.01 -15.33
N VAL A 138 14.47 -3.19 -14.95
CA VAL A 138 14.88 -2.98 -13.57
C VAL A 138 14.30 -1.66 -13.10
N ILE A 139 13.60 -1.66 -11.98
CA ILE A 139 13.05 -0.44 -11.37
C ILE A 139 13.38 -0.47 -9.89
N GLY A 140 14.00 0.57 -9.36
CA GLY A 140 14.29 0.60 -7.94
C GLY A 140 14.71 1.94 -7.41
N HIS A 141 14.88 1.99 -6.10
CA HIS A 141 15.37 3.19 -5.44
C HIS A 141 16.90 3.18 -5.44
N GLU A 142 17.52 4.34 -5.67
CA GLU A 142 18.95 4.51 -5.52
C GLU A 142 19.26 5.35 -4.29
N LYS A 143 20.14 4.81 -3.46
CA LYS A 143 20.63 5.39 -2.21
C LYS A 143 22.13 5.16 -2.15
N GLY A 144 22.88 6.03 -1.44
CA GLY A 144 24.32 5.89 -1.25
C GLY A 144 25.06 7.15 -1.67
N HIS A 145 26.04 7.03 -2.57
CA HIS A 145 26.83 8.16 -3.03
C HIS A 145 25.95 9.28 -3.63
N GLY A 146 26.01 10.48 -3.03
CA GLY A 146 25.13 11.59 -3.40
C GLY A 146 23.69 11.41 -2.89
N GLU A 147 23.54 10.92 -1.65
CA GLU A 147 22.24 10.74 -1.00
C GLU A 147 21.43 12.03 -0.89
N GLU A 148 22.08 13.19 -0.71
CA GLU A 148 21.41 14.49 -0.69
C GLU A 148 20.68 14.76 -2.01
N PHE A 149 21.37 14.54 -3.13
CA PHE A 149 20.79 14.66 -4.48
C PHE A 149 19.64 13.67 -4.71
N ARG A 150 19.66 12.52 -4.04
CA ARG A 150 18.68 11.42 -4.17
C ARG A 150 17.66 11.38 -3.02
N ASN A 151 17.62 12.38 -2.15
CA ASN A 151 16.74 12.43 -0.98
C ASN A 151 16.81 11.15 -0.11
N GLY A 152 18.00 10.54 -0.01
CA GLY A 152 18.21 9.29 0.72
C GLY A 152 17.46 8.08 0.14
N GLY A 153 17.08 8.09 -1.14
CA GLY A 153 16.24 7.07 -1.77
C GLY A 153 14.74 7.29 -1.55
N SER A 154 14.34 8.44 -1.01
CA SER A 154 12.93 8.80 -0.86
C SER A 154 12.38 9.32 -2.18
N ALA A 155 11.59 8.49 -2.86
CA ALA A 155 11.02 8.83 -4.16
C ALA A 155 10.01 9.98 -4.04
N LYS A 156 10.16 10.99 -4.90
CA LYS A 156 9.16 12.03 -5.13
C LYS A 156 8.04 11.46 -6.02
N PRO A 157 6.87 12.14 -6.12
CA PRO A 157 5.74 11.64 -6.87
C PRO A 157 6.09 11.33 -8.33
N TRP A 158 6.89 12.17 -8.97
CA TRP A 158 7.33 11.97 -10.35
C TRP A 158 8.33 10.82 -10.54
N GLY A 159 9.12 10.44 -9.52
CA GLY A 159 9.90 9.20 -9.54
C GLY A 159 9.00 7.95 -9.56
N ASN A 160 7.92 7.97 -8.79
CA ASN A 160 6.90 6.92 -8.84
C ASN A 160 6.11 6.90 -10.16
N GLU A 161 5.88 8.07 -10.78
CA GLU A 161 5.29 8.14 -12.13
C GLU A 161 6.23 7.56 -13.19
N LYS A 162 7.54 7.88 -13.10
CA LYS A 162 8.58 7.28 -13.95
C LYS A 162 8.57 5.76 -13.83
N ALA A 163 8.51 5.22 -12.61
CA ALA A 163 8.36 3.78 -12.39
C ALA A 163 7.10 3.21 -13.07
N LEU A 164 5.93 3.83 -12.90
CA LEU A 164 4.69 3.41 -13.56
C LEU A 164 4.80 3.40 -15.08
N ARG A 165 5.45 4.41 -15.66
CA ARG A 165 5.68 4.51 -17.11
C ARG A 165 6.46 3.31 -17.62
N TYR A 166 7.54 2.92 -16.96
CA TYR A 166 8.35 1.77 -17.38
C TYR A 166 7.74 0.41 -17.02
N MET A 167 6.87 0.33 -16.01
CA MET A 167 6.03 -0.86 -15.81
C MET A 167 5.11 -1.10 -17.02
N ARG A 168 4.55 -0.04 -17.64
CA ARG A 168 3.74 -0.16 -18.87
C ARG A 168 4.55 -0.60 -20.08
N VAL A 169 5.79 -0.11 -20.19
CA VAL A 169 6.72 -0.56 -21.25
C VAL A 169 7.00 -2.05 -21.09
N ALA A 170 7.36 -2.50 -19.89
CA ALA A 170 7.59 -3.92 -19.61
C ALA A 170 6.37 -4.79 -19.95
N GLU A 171 5.17 -4.34 -19.56
CA GLU A 171 3.92 -5.04 -19.90
C GLU A 171 3.68 -5.12 -21.41
N THR A 172 3.98 -4.04 -22.14
CA THR A 172 3.82 -3.98 -23.61
C THR A 172 4.81 -4.90 -24.32
N GLU A 173 6.05 -4.95 -23.85
CA GLU A 173 7.10 -5.80 -24.42
C GLU A 173 7.03 -7.26 -23.94
N GLY A 174 6.20 -7.56 -22.93
CA GLY A 174 6.06 -8.91 -22.38
C GLY A 174 7.30 -9.39 -21.60
N ILE A 175 8.08 -8.47 -21.04
CA ILE A 175 9.34 -8.76 -20.30
C ILE A 175 9.15 -8.63 -18.78
N PRO A 176 9.80 -9.48 -17.97
CA PRO A 176 9.70 -9.41 -16.52
C PRO A 176 10.27 -8.11 -15.92
N ILE A 177 9.82 -7.79 -14.71
CA ILE A 177 10.32 -6.65 -13.95
C ILE A 177 11.01 -7.11 -12.67
N HIS A 178 12.21 -6.61 -12.44
CA HIS A 178 12.95 -6.75 -11.19
C HIS A 178 12.90 -5.44 -10.41
N PHE A 179 12.21 -5.45 -9.28
CA PHE A 179 12.08 -4.32 -8.38
C PHE A 179 13.14 -4.33 -7.28
N TYR A 180 13.75 -3.18 -6.97
CA TYR A 180 14.71 -3.03 -5.88
C TYR A 180 14.24 -1.94 -4.90
N VAL A 181 13.88 -2.35 -3.68
CA VAL A 181 13.28 -1.49 -2.64
C VAL A 181 14.33 -1.06 -1.62
N PHE A 182 14.80 0.19 -1.77
CA PHE A 182 15.93 0.80 -1.06
C PHE A 182 15.51 2.21 -0.61
N THR A 183 14.43 2.28 0.15
CA THR A 183 13.79 3.54 0.51
C THR A 183 13.42 3.60 1.99
N PRO A 184 13.74 4.69 2.70
CA PRO A 184 13.26 4.92 4.06
C PRO A 184 11.76 5.30 4.10
N GLY A 185 11.18 5.67 2.96
CA GLY A 185 9.80 6.13 2.81
C GLY A 185 9.66 7.03 1.57
N ALA A 186 8.43 7.38 1.19
CA ALA A 186 8.23 8.32 0.09
C ALA A 186 8.54 9.75 0.53
N PHE A 187 9.04 10.57 -0.40
CA PHE A 187 9.25 11.99 -0.15
C PHE A 187 7.88 12.68 0.01
N PRO A 188 7.62 13.36 1.13
CA PRO A 188 6.26 13.70 1.54
C PRO A 188 5.77 15.02 0.92
N ILE A 189 5.81 15.12 -0.41
CA ILE A 189 5.34 16.30 -1.15
C ILE A 189 3.99 16.03 -1.83
N GLU A 190 3.13 17.04 -1.81
CA GLU A 190 1.77 16.98 -2.34
C GLU A 190 1.63 17.62 -3.73
N ASP A 191 2.71 18.10 -4.35
CA ASP A 191 2.66 18.68 -5.70
C ASP A 191 2.18 17.65 -6.72
N TYR A 192 1.36 18.09 -7.69
CA TYR A 192 0.78 17.20 -8.71
C TYR A 192 1.88 16.32 -9.32
N PRO A 193 1.74 14.97 -9.29
CA PRO A 193 0.51 14.23 -9.00
C PRO A 193 0.17 13.96 -7.53
N GLY A 194 1.05 14.27 -6.58
CA GLY A 194 0.93 13.98 -5.15
C GLY A 194 1.50 12.62 -4.78
N ALA A 195 2.22 12.53 -3.65
CA ALA A 195 2.88 11.30 -3.23
C ALA A 195 1.85 10.17 -3.02
N ALA A 196 0.77 10.44 -2.30
CA ALA A 196 -0.27 9.44 -2.04
C ALA A 196 -0.92 8.93 -3.33
N GLN A 197 -1.34 9.86 -4.21
CA GLN A 197 -2.09 9.57 -5.42
C GLN A 197 -1.24 8.77 -6.40
N GLN A 198 0.05 9.09 -6.52
CA GLN A 198 0.93 8.33 -7.41
C GLN A 198 1.23 6.93 -6.87
N ILE A 199 1.46 6.77 -5.56
CA ILE A 199 1.60 5.43 -4.95
C ILE A 199 0.33 4.60 -5.17
N ALA A 200 -0.85 5.22 -5.01
CA ALA A 200 -2.14 4.57 -5.26
C ALA A 200 -2.25 4.10 -6.72
N ARG A 201 -1.90 4.96 -7.69
CA ARG A 201 -1.88 4.61 -9.13
C ARG A 201 -0.93 3.45 -9.42
N ASN A 202 0.26 3.44 -8.82
CA ASN A 202 1.22 2.36 -8.97
C ASN A 202 0.65 1.05 -8.44
N LEU A 203 0.18 1.02 -7.19
CA LEU A 203 -0.44 -0.18 -6.59
C LEU A 203 -1.63 -0.69 -7.40
N TYR A 204 -2.48 0.22 -7.89
CA TYR A 204 -3.61 -0.13 -8.74
C TYR A 204 -3.17 -0.78 -10.06
N PHE A 205 -2.12 -0.26 -10.70
CA PHE A 205 -1.59 -0.84 -11.93
C PHE A 205 -0.90 -2.18 -11.69
N MET A 206 0.00 -2.25 -10.69
CA MET A 206 0.74 -3.47 -10.32
C MET A 206 -0.18 -4.64 -9.98
N SER A 207 -1.36 -4.37 -9.42
CA SER A 207 -2.37 -5.39 -9.11
C SER A 207 -2.80 -6.22 -10.32
N LYS A 208 -2.70 -5.68 -11.54
CA LYS A 208 -3.10 -6.34 -12.81
C LYS A 208 -1.99 -6.41 -13.85
N LEU A 209 -0.74 -6.18 -13.44
CA LEU A 209 0.41 -6.21 -14.33
C LEU A 209 0.61 -7.59 -14.96
N LYS A 210 0.64 -7.68 -16.29
CA LYS A 210 0.58 -8.97 -16.99
C LYS A 210 1.91 -9.72 -17.08
N VAL A 211 3.01 -9.11 -16.64
CA VAL A 211 4.35 -9.72 -16.66
C VAL A 211 4.75 -10.24 -15.27
N PRO A 212 5.67 -11.23 -15.18
CA PRO A 212 6.23 -11.67 -13.92
C PRO A 212 6.99 -10.54 -13.21
N THR A 213 6.84 -10.46 -11.90
CA THR A 213 7.48 -9.43 -11.06
C THR A 213 8.18 -10.05 -9.86
N VAL A 214 9.41 -9.60 -9.62
CA VAL A 214 10.20 -9.98 -8.44
C VAL A 214 10.65 -8.72 -7.73
N ALA A 215 10.42 -8.60 -6.42
CA ALA A 215 10.94 -7.50 -5.62
C ALA A 215 12.04 -7.99 -4.67
N PHE A 216 13.15 -7.26 -4.60
CA PHE A 216 14.20 -7.44 -3.60
C PHE A 216 14.22 -6.24 -2.65
N ILE A 217 14.13 -6.50 -1.34
CA ILE A 217 14.03 -5.47 -0.31
C ILE A 217 15.33 -5.43 0.51
N SER A 218 15.99 -4.28 0.51
CA SER A 218 17.11 -3.96 1.42
C SER A 218 16.64 -2.97 2.49
N GLU A 219 15.98 -1.89 2.06
CA GLU A 219 15.36 -0.88 2.92
C GLU A 219 13.90 -0.67 2.50
N GLY A 220 12.97 -1.15 3.32
CA GLY A 220 11.54 -1.08 3.03
C GLY A 220 10.78 -0.15 3.97
N GLY A 221 10.66 1.12 3.61
CA GLY A 221 9.91 2.12 4.36
C GLY A 221 8.45 2.29 3.92
N SER A 222 7.51 1.77 4.71
CA SER A 222 6.08 2.10 4.67
C SER A 222 5.45 2.04 3.27
N GLY A 223 4.58 3.00 2.94
CA GLY A 223 3.95 3.14 1.63
C GLY A 223 4.93 3.48 0.49
N GLY A 224 6.09 4.08 0.78
CA GLY A 224 7.12 4.33 -0.24
C GLY A 224 7.71 3.04 -0.80
N ALA A 225 7.95 2.05 0.06
CA ALA A 225 8.33 0.72 -0.36
C ALA A 225 7.24 0.06 -1.22
N GLU A 226 5.98 0.11 -0.78
CA GLU A 226 4.86 -0.51 -1.49
C GLU A 226 4.57 0.10 -2.86
N ALA A 227 5.06 1.31 -3.14
CA ALA A 227 4.95 1.94 -4.46
C ALA A 227 5.52 1.10 -5.60
N ILE A 228 6.49 0.21 -5.30
CA ILE A 228 7.08 -0.74 -6.26
C ILE A 228 7.25 -2.17 -5.69
N ALA A 229 6.83 -2.46 -4.46
CA ALA A 229 7.07 -3.78 -3.84
C ALA A 229 5.98 -4.84 -4.10
N LEU A 230 4.80 -4.46 -4.62
CA LEU A 230 3.74 -5.41 -4.98
C LEU A 230 4.23 -6.35 -6.09
N SER A 231 4.50 -7.61 -5.76
CA SER A 231 5.17 -8.54 -6.68
C SER A 231 4.80 -10.01 -6.47
N ASP A 232 5.02 -10.82 -7.51
CA ASP A 232 4.74 -12.26 -7.50
C ASP A 232 5.67 -13.02 -6.54
N VAL A 233 6.92 -12.57 -6.41
CA VAL A 233 7.90 -13.07 -5.44
C VAL A 233 8.62 -11.90 -4.77
N ARG A 234 8.66 -11.90 -3.43
CA ARG A 234 9.31 -10.90 -2.57
C ARG A 234 10.50 -11.52 -1.87
N LEU A 235 11.68 -11.07 -2.23
CA LEU A 235 12.96 -11.37 -1.61
C LEU A 235 13.35 -10.24 -0.66
N MET A 236 14.14 -10.56 0.36
CA MET A 236 14.67 -9.58 1.29
C MET A 236 16.11 -9.92 1.68
N ALA A 237 16.99 -8.93 1.75
CA ALA A 237 18.36 -9.10 2.22
C ALA A 237 18.35 -9.55 3.71
N ALA A 238 19.30 -10.40 4.13
CA ALA A 238 19.34 -10.96 5.48
C ALA A 238 19.40 -9.91 6.59
N TYR A 239 20.15 -8.82 6.37
CA TYR A 239 20.23 -7.65 7.25
C TYR A 239 19.39 -6.47 6.73
N GLY A 240 18.52 -6.71 5.74
CA GLY A 240 17.54 -5.72 5.33
C GLY A 240 16.49 -5.49 6.42
N TYR A 241 15.78 -4.36 6.34
CA TYR A 241 14.57 -4.14 7.14
C TYR A 241 13.37 -3.78 6.26
N TYR A 242 12.18 -4.17 6.72
CA TYR A 242 10.91 -3.78 6.13
C TYR A 242 9.94 -3.45 7.25
N SER A 243 9.39 -2.23 7.21
CA SER A 243 8.64 -1.65 8.33
C SER A 243 7.52 -0.72 7.86
N VAL A 244 6.53 -0.51 8.74
CA VAL A 244 5.43 0.45 8.56
C VAL A 244 5.81 1.89 8.78
N ILE A 245 6.87 2.13 9.54
CA ILE A 245 7.39 3.44 9.89
C ILE A 245 8.85 3.26 10.32
N SER A 246 9.65 4.31 10.24
CA SER A 246 10.97 4.30 10.85
C SER A 246 10.88 4.09 12.37
N PRO A 247 11.87 3.43 13.01
CA PRO A 247 11.92 3.32 14.47
C PRO A 247 11.83 4.67 15.17
N GLU A 248 12.45 5.70 14.60
CA GLU A 248 12.41 7.08 15.11
C GLU A 248 11.00 7.67 15.04
N GLY A 249 10.30 7.47 13.93
CA GLY A 249 8.91 7.92 13.76
C GLY A 249 7.94 7.19 14.69
N ALA A 250 8.14 5.88 14.90
CA ALA A 250 7.38 5.13 15.90
C ALA A 250 7.63 5.65 17.32
N ALA A 251 8.88 5.90 17.69
CA ALA A 251 9.24 6.44 18.99
C ALA A 251 8.64 7.84 19.22
N ALA A 252 8.59 8.69 18.17
CA ALA A 252 7.95 10.00 18.24
C ALA A 252 6.44 9.91 18.51
N ILE A 253 5.75 8.95 17.89
CA ILE A 253 4.32 8.69 18.09
C ILE A 253 4.06 8.09 19.48
N GLU A 254 4.81 7.07 19.87
CA GLU A 254 4.64 6.37 21.14
C GLU A 254 5.00 7.26 22.34
N GLY A 255 6.07 8.04 22.21
CA GLY A 255 6.49 9.03 23.20
C GLY A 255 5.61 10.30 23.23
N LYS A 256 4.64 10.44 22.32
CA LYS A 256 3.81 11.65 22.15
C LYS A 256 4.64 12.94 22.13
N LEU A 257 5.78 12.88 21.45
CA LEU A 257 6.74 13.98 21.43
C LEU A 257 6.10 15.20 20.77
N LYS A 258 6.43 16.40 21.24
CA LYS A 258 6.06 17.65 20.57
C LYS A 258 7.00 17.92 19.39
N GLU A 259 6.60 18.85 18.54
CA GLU A 259 7.44 19.29 17.41
C GLU A 259 8.82 19.76 17.88
N GLY A 260 9.87 19.38 17.15
CA GLY A 260 11.27 19.69 17.49
C GLY A 260 11.93 18.79 18.56
N GLN A 261 11.18 17.90 19.21
CA GLN A 261 11.75 16.98 20.21
C GLN A 261 12.26 15.69 19.55
N ARG A 262 13.51 15.34 19.84
CA ARG A 262 14.11 14.07 19.40
C ARG A 262 13.72 12.91 20.34
N PRO A 263 13.41 11.72 19.81
CA PRO A 263 13.12 10.57 20.64
C PRO A 263 14.36 10.09 21.42
N PRO A 264 14.22 9.70 22.70
CA PRO A 264 15.29 9.04 23.45
C PRO A 264 15.75 7.75 22.74
N ARG A 265 17.06 7.46 22.77
CA ARG A 265 17.63 6.28 22.10
C ARG A 265 16.97 4.97 22.54
N ASP A 266 16.77 4.79 23.85
CA ASP A 266 16.14 3.60 24.42
C ASP A 266 14.72 3.37 23.87
N LEU A 267 13.98 4.45 23.61
CA LEU A 267 12.63 4.36 23.04
C LEU A 267 12.68 3.98 21.55
N VAL A 268 13.67 4.47 20.81
CA VAL A 268 13.90 4.10 19.41
C VAL A 268 14.24 2.61 19.30
N GLU A 269 15.15 2.12 20.14
CA GLU A 269 15.52 0.70 20.18
C GLU A 269 14.35 -0.18 20.61
N PHE A 270 13.59 0.26 21.61
CA PHE A 270 12.35 -0.39 22.01
C PHE A 270 11.38 -0.50 20.83
N CYS A 271 11.11 0.59 20.11
CA CYS A 271 10.23 0.59 18.95
C CYS A 271 10.76 -0.30 17.82
N ALA A 272 12.05 -0.24 17.49
CA ALA A 272 12.68 -1.10 16.48
C ALA A 272 12.42 -2.60 16.75
N ARG A 273 12.53 -3.02 18.03
CA ARG A 273 12.28 -4.39 18.46
C ARG A 273 10.79 -4.78 18.42
N GLN A 274 9.89 -3.87 18.81
CA GLN A 274 8.45 -4.13 18.86
C GLN A 274 7.82 -4.17 17.46
N LEU A 275 8.38 -3.44 16.49
CA LEU A 275 7.88 -3.37 15.11
C LEU A 275 8.17 -4.62 14.26
N LYS A 276 9.03 -5.54 14.72
CA LYS A 276 9.37 -6.80 14.03
C LYS A 276 9.84 -6.57 12.59
N ILE A 277 10.87 -5.72 12.44
CA ILE A 277 11.28 -5.17 11.14
C ILE A 277 12.28 -6.03 10.36
N THR A 278 12.88 -7.04 10.99
CA THR A 278 13.99 -7.82 10.39
C THR A 278 13.51 -8.75 9.27
N ALA A 279 14.43 -9.28 8.46
CA ALA A 279 14.10 -10.25 7.42
C ALA A 279 13.48 -11.54 8.01
N LYS A 280 13.99 -12.03 9.14
CA LYS A 280 13.46 -13.21 9.85
C LYS A 280 12.03 -12.97 10.34
N ASP A 281 11.76 -11.79 10.87
CA ASP A 281 10.42 -11.41 11.31
C ASP A 281 9.45 -11.37 10.13
N ASN A 282 9.81 -10.67 9.04
CA ASN A 282 8.97 -10.52 7.86
C ASN A 282 8.68 -11.87 7.16
N LEU A 283 9.66 -12.78 7.14
CA LEU A 283 9.46 -14.14 6.64
C LEU A 283 8.42 -14.88 7.50
N ARG A 284 8.52 -14.78 8.83
CA ARG A 284 7.56 -15.40 9.76
C ARG A 284 6.16 -14.81 9.64
N LEU A 285 6.06 -13.50 9.40
CA LEU A 285 4.79 -12.80 9.18
C LEU A 285 4.18 -13.11 7.80
N GLY A 286 4.94 -13.72 6.88
CA GLY A 286 4.51 -14.03 5.52
C GLY A 286 4.39 -12.80 4.63
N THR A 287 5.10 -11.71 4.96
CA THR A 287 5.14 -10.48 4.16
C THR A 287 6.20 -10.55 3.06
N ILE A 288 7.18 -11.44 3.19
CA ILE A 288 8.17 -11.80 2.17
C ILE A 288 8.16 -13.31 1.93
N ASP A 289 8.68 -13.75 0.78
CA ASP A 289 8.73 -15.16 0.38
C ASP A 289 10.07 -15.83 0.72
N ARG A 290 11.19 -15.08 0.67
CA ARG A 290 12.54 -15.63 0.91
C ARG A 290 13.54 -14.58 1.38
N ILE A 291 14.50 -15.02 2.18
CA ILE A 291 15.66 -14.22 2.61
C ILE A 291 16.86 -14.56 1.72
N VAL A 292 17.55 -13.55 1.23
CA VAL A 292 18.83 -13.67 0.51
C VAL A 292 19.97 -13.50 1.52
N PRO A 293 20.85 -14.51 1.69
CA PRO A 293 21.97 -14.42 2.61
C PRO A 293 22.90 -13.25 2.28
N GLU A 294 23.51 -12.68 3.31
CA GLU A 294 24.54 -11.63 3.23
C GLU A 294 25.76 -12.07 4.05
N PRO A 295 26.96 -11.55 3.77
CA PRO A 295 28.12 -11.74 4.64
C PRO A 295 27.89 -11.11 6.02
N PRO A 296 28.69 -11.47 7.04
CA PRO A 296 28.58 -10.90 8.38
C PRO A 296 28.56 -9.38 8.35
N LEU A 297 27.66 -8.79 9.15
CA LEU A 297 27.39 -7.34 9.20
C LEU A 297 26.83 -6.71 7.90
N GLY A 298 26.45 -7.50 6.90
CA GLY A 298 25.78 -7.03 5.68
C GLY A 298 26.72 -6.84 4.50
N ALA A 299 26.18 -6.99 3.28
CA ALA A 299 26.96 -6.85 2.06
C ALA A 299 27.32 -5.38 1.77
N ARG A 300 28.48 -5.21 1.13
CA ARG A 300 29.09 -3.97 0.65
C ARG A 300 29.42 -4.09 -0.83
N ARG A 301 29.88 -2.99 -1.43
CA ARG A 301 30.19 -2.90 -2.87
C ARG A 301 31.17 -3.97 -3.39
N ASN A 302 32.11 -4.42 -2.57
CA ASN A 302 33.15 -5.37 -2.98
C ASN A 302 32.78 -6.84 -2.70
N ASP A 303 31.59 -7.12 -2.19
CA ASP A 303 31.15 -8.48 -1.87
C ASP A 303 30.61 -9.22 -3.10
N TYR A 304 31.50 -9.55 -4.05
CA TYR A 304 31.14 -10.20 -5.33
C TYR A 304 30.36 -11.51 -5.16
N GLN A 305 30.60 -12.27 -4.08
CA GLN A 305 29.84 -13.49 -3.80
C GLN A 305 28.37 -13.20 -3.48
N PHE A 306 28.08 -12.09 -2.80
CA PHE A 306 26.71 -11.65 -2.56
C PHE A 306 26.01 -11.31 -3.89
N PHE A 307 26.65 -10.57 -4.79
CA PHE A 307 26.04 -10.24 -6.09
C PHE A 307 25.83 -11.49 -6.97
N LYS A 308 26.78 -12.43 -6.96
CA LYS A 308 26.61 -13.74 -7.62
C LYS A 308 25.39 -14.48 -7.08
N ARG A 309 25.21 -14.48 -5.76
CA ARG A 309 24.03 -15.08 -5.10
C ARG A 309 22.74 -14.34 -5.43
N LEU A 310 22.76 -13.01 -5.42
CA LEU A 310 21.61 -12.18 -5.75
C LEU A 310 21.17 -12.44 -7.20
N ARG A 311 22.10 -12.49 -8.15
CA ARG A 311 21.83 -12.86 -9.55
C ARG A 311 21.12 -14.20 -9.65
N TYR A 312 21.63 -15.21 -8.95
CA TYR A 312 21.02 -16.54 -8.91
C TYR A 312 19.59 -16.49 -8.34
N GLU A 313 19.37 -15.82 -7.21
CA GLU A 313 18.05 -15.74 -6.57
C GLU A 313 17.04 -14.94 -7.40
N MET A 314 17.47 -13.88 -8.11
CA MET A 314 16.59 -13.11 -9.01
C MET A 314 16.11 -13.96 -10.19
N ILE A 315 17.01 -14.69 -10.86
CA ILE A 315 16.63 -15.61 -11.95
C ILE A 315 15.70 -16.71 -11.42
N ARG A 316 16.04 -17.31 -10.27
CA ARG A 316 15.24 -18.37 -9.65
C ARG A 316 13.84 -17.89 -9.25
N ALA A 317 13.72 -16.68 -8.70
CA ALA A 317 12.44 -16.09 -8.33
C ALA A 317 11.57 -15.80 -9.57
N THR A 318 12.18 -15.33 -10.66
CA THR A 318 11.46 -15.11 -11.93
C THR A 318 11.02 -16.43 -12.56
N ASP A 319 11.90 -17.44 -12.57
CA ASP A 319 11.55 -18.81 -12.97
C ASP A 319 10.39 -19.36 -12.14
N GLU A 320 10.41 -19.15 -10.82
CA GLU A 320 9.34 -19.58 -9.92
C GLU A 320 7.99 -18.92 -10.23
N ALA A 321 7.98 -17.59 -10.43
CA ALA A 321 6.77 -16.86 -10.80
C ALA A 321 6.16 -17.40 -12.11
N VAL A 322 7.00 -17.66 -13.10
CA VAL A 322 6.60 -18.21 -14.41
C VAL A 322 6.15 -19.68 -14.30
N LEU A 323 6.89 -20.53 -13.59
CA LEU A 323 6.58 -21.96 -13.49
C LEU A 323 5.28 -22.23 -12.73
N ARG A 324 4.92 -21.38 -11.76
CA ARG A 324 3.64 -21.49 -11.03
C ARG A 324 2.42 -21.38 -11.96
N THR A 325 2.53 -20.72 -13.11
CA THR A 325 1.43 -20.60 -14.09
C THR A 325 1.29 -21.82 -15.01
N LYS A 326 2.37 -22.58 -15.26
CA LYS A 326 2.43 -23.70 -16.24
C LYS A 326 1.89 -25.02 -15.71
N SER A 327 1.03 -25.77 -16.38
CA SER A 327 0.26 -26.91 -15.81
C SER A 327 1.03 -28.09 -15.18
N LEU A 328 2.33 -28.28 -15.46
CA LEU A 328 3.05 -29.52 -15.15
C LEU A 328 3.68 -29.54 -13.74
N LYS A 329 2.97 -30.10 -12.74
CA LYS A 329 3.43 -30.21 -11.34
C LYS A 329 4.80 -30.90 -11.16
N ALA A 330 5.09 -31.94 -11.92
CA ALA A 330 6.36 -32.68 -11.82
C ALA A 330 7.56 -31.84 -12.31
N PHE A 331 7.38 -31.11 -13.42
CA PHE A 331 8.37 -30.18 -13.96
C PHE A 331 8.59 -28.99 -13.01
N ARG A 332 7.52 -28.46 -12.41
CA ARG A 332 7.62 -27.43 -11.35
C ARG A 332 8.44 -27.92 -10.16
N SER A 333 8.14 -29.12 -9.65
CA SER A 333 8.86 -29.69 -8.51
C SER A 333 10.32 -30.02 -8.84
N TYR A 334 10.62 -30.38 -10.08
CA TYR A 334 11.97 -30.67 -10.56
C TYR A 334 12.78 -29.37 -10.72
N ALA A 335 12.25 -28.37 -11.42
CA ALA A 335 12.90 -27.08 -11.63
C ALA A 335 13.04 -26.25 -10.34
N LEU A 336 12.22 -26.51 -9.31
CA LEU A 336 12.31 -25.85 -8.00
C LEU A 336 13.09 -26.66 -6.94
N LYS A 337 13.46 -27.93 -7.23
CA LYS A 337 14.23 -28.77 -6.30
C LYS A 337 15.72 -28.44 -6.42
N ARG A 338 16.16 -27.49 -5.60
CA ARG A 338 17.53 -27.41 -5.08
C ARG A 338 17.50 -26.74 -3.70
N LYS A 339 18.28 -27.28 -2.76
CA LYS A 339 18.40 -26.74 -1.40
C LYS A 339 19.04 -25.36 -1.50
N SER A 340 18.35 -24.34 -0.97
CA SER A 340 18.86 -22.97 -0.84
C SER A 340 20.00 -22.83 0.17
N GLU A 341 20.56 -23.94 0.65
CA GLU A 341 21.49 -24.04 1.79
C GLU A 341 22.95 -24.24 1.36
N GLU A 342 23.25 -24.39 0.07
CA GLU A 342 24.64 -24.38 -0.40
C GLU A 342 25.23 -22.97 -0.23
N GLU A 343 26.41 -22.90 0.38
CA GLU A 343 27.14 -21.68 0.74
C GLU A 343 27.48 -20.85 -0.50
N ASN A 344 27.71 -21.50 -1.64
CA ASN A 344 27.93 -20.88 -2.94
C ASN A 344 26.82 -21.25 -3.94
N PRO A 345 26.23 -20.27 -4.65
CA PRO A 345 25.28 -20.56 -5.72
C PRO A 345 25.98 -21.31 -6.86
N PRO A 346 25.30 -22.28 -7.51
CA PRO A 346 25.87 -22.99 -8.64
C PRO A 346 26.09 -22.04 -9.83
N ASP A 347 27.12 -22.30 -10.62
CA ASP A 347 27.41 -21.56 -11.86
C ASP A 347 26.44 -21.88 -13.01
N GLU A 348 25.71 -23.00 -12.89
CA GLU A 348 24.83 -23.51 -13.93
C GLU A 348 23.41 -23.76 -13.41
N PHE A 349 22.43 -23.45 -14.25
CA PHE A 349 21.03 -23.75 -14.04
C PHE A 349 20.66 -25.07 -14.72
N ASP A 350 19.86 -25.90 -14.05
CA ASP A 350 19.50 -27.23 -14.56
C ASP A 350 18.51 -27.16 -15.74
N VAL A 351 17.71 -26.09 -15.80
CA VAL A 351 16.61 -25.96 -16.76
C VAL A 351 16.52 -24.55 -17.31
N TYR A 352 16.36 -24.44 -18.63
CA TYR A 352 15.97 -23.19 -19.27
C TYR A 352 14.44 -22.99 -19.22
N VAL A 353 14.01 -21.96 -18.50
CA VAL A 353 12.61 -21.49 -18.45
C VAL A 353 12.42 -20.23 -19.31
N ARG A 354 11.62 -20.31 -20.38
CA ARG A 354 11.22 -19.12 -21.13
C ARG A 354 10.25 -18.26 -20.29
N TRP A 355 10.55 -16.96 -20.17
CA TRP A 355 9.80 -16.01 -19.33
C TRP A 355 8.59 -15.37 -20.00
N GLU A 356 8.42 -15.55 -21.31
CA GLU A 356 7.19 -15.17 -22.00
C GLU A 356 6.01 -16.02 -21.53
N LEU A 357 4.87 -15.37 -21.34
CA LEU A 357 3.62 -15.98 -20.91
C LEU A 357 2.59 -15.91 -22.03
N SER A 358 1.86 -17.00 -22.22
CA SER A 358 0.62 -17.01 -23.01
C SER A 358 -0.52 -16.31 -22.26
N ASP A 359 -1.60 -15.91 -22.95
CA ASP A 359 -2.76 -15.26 -22.33
C ASP A 359 -3.36 -16.07 -21.16
N VAL A 360 -3.42 -17.40 -21.31
CA VAL A 360 -3.90 -18.31 -20.25
C VAL A 360 -2.95 -18.33 -19.04
N GLU A 361 -1.65 -18.21 -19.27
CA GLU A 361 -0.65 -18.13 -18.20
C GLU A 361 -0.67 -16.77 -17.52
N ILE A 362 -0.94 -15.68 -18.26
CA ILE A 362 -1.15 -14.33 -17.72
C ILE A 362 -2.36 -14.34 -16.78
N GLU A 363 -3.51 -14.88 -17.20
CA GLU A 363 -4.69 -14.97 -16.34
C GLU A 363 -4.41 -15.74 -15.04
N LYS A 364 -3.65 -16.84 -15.13
CA LYS A 364 -3.21 -17.60 -13.95
C LYS A 364 -2.24 -16.81 -13.08
N LEU A 365 -1.31 -16.06 -13.65
CA LEU A 365 -0.41 -15.19 -12.89
C LEU A 365 -1.20 -14.19 -12.06
N LEU A 366 -2.17 -13.52 -12.68
CA LEU A 366 -3.03 -12.53 -12.02
C LEU A 366 -3.87 -13.16 -10.90
N ASP A 367 -4.44 -14.35 -11.12
CA ASP A 367 -5.18 -15.10 -10.10
C ASP A 367 -4.30 -15.53 -8.93
N LEU A 368 -3.08 -16.03 -9.20
CA LEU A 368 -2.11 -16.40 -8.18
C LEU A 368 -1.67 -15.18 -7.35
N ARG A 369 -1.41 -14.04 -8.00
CA ARG A 369 -1.06 -12.79 -7.33
C ARG A 369 -2.18 -12.31 -6.44
N SER A 370 -3.41 -12.28 -6.95
CA SER A 370 -4.59 -11.93 -6.15
C SER A 370 -4.68 -12.85 -4.92
N LYS A 371 -4.65 -14.16 -5.10
CA LYS A 371 -4.72 -15.14 -4.01
C LYS A 371 -3.63 -14.91 -2.96
N LYS A 372 -2.38 -14.74 -3.38
CA LYS A 372 -1.23 -14.48 -2.50
C LYS A 372 -1.53 -13.33 -1.54
N TYR A 373 -1.89 -12.15 -2.07
CA TYR A 373 -2.14 -10.97 -1.25
C TYR A 373 -3.45 -11.10 -0.45
N ARG A 374 -4.53 -11.61 -1.06
CA ARG A 374 -5.81 -11.82 -0.34
C ARG A 374 -5.62 -12.70 0.90
N GLU A 375 -4.71 -13.69 0.86
CA GLU A 375 -4.39 -14.59 1.97
C GLU A 375 -3.46 -14.00 3.04
N MET A 376 -2.59 -13.05 2.68
CA MET A 376 -1.68 -12.39 3.62
C MET A 376 -2.43 -11.82 4.83
N SER A 377 -1.83 -11.87 6.03
CA SER A 377 -2.39 -11.41 7.31
C SER A 377 -3.70 -12.06 7.82
N ARG A 378 -4.39 -12.90 7.05
CA ARG A 378 -5.65 -13.56 7.51
C ARG A 378 -5.45 -14.44 8.75
N HIS A 379 -4.28 -15.06 8.87
CA HIS A 379 -3.93 -15.94 9.99
C HIS A 379 -3.97 -15.22 11.35
N VAL A 380 -3.68 -13.92 11.37
CA VAL A 380 -3.66 -13.06 12.57
C VAL A 380 -5.05 -12.81 13.14
N LEU A 381 -6.06 -12.78 12.28
CA LEU A 381 -7.43 -12.46 12.68
C LEU A 381 -8.13 -13.64 13.38
N GLY A 382 -7.45 -14.78 13.52
CA GLY A 382 -8.05 -15.98 14.10
C GLY A 382 -9.26 -16.49 13.32
N LEU A 383 -9.43 -16.04 12.06
CA LEU A 383 -10.50 -16.45 11.15
C LEU A 383 -10.23 -17.86 10.62
N LYS A 384 -10.10 -18.84 11.53
CA LYS A 384 -10.25 -20.25 11.18
C LYS A 384 -11.72 -20.46 10.85
N LYS A 385 -12.08 -20.33 9.57
CA LYS A 385 -13.41 -20.72 9.14
C LYS A 385 -13.53 -22.23 9.36
N SER A 386 -14.46 -22.64 10.23
CA SER A 386 -14.90 -24.04 10.26
C SER A 386 -15.23 -24.47 8.82
N PRO A 387 -14.79 -25.66 8.35
CA PRO A 387 -15.04 -26.13 6.99
C PRO A 387 -16.52 -26.02 6.61
N LEU A 388 -17.40 -26.32 7.57
CA LEU A 388 -18.86 -26.23 7.44
C LEU A 388 -19.34 -24.79 7.24
N LYS A 389 -18.86 -23.84 8.06
CA LYS A 389 -19.24 -22.42 7.95
C LYS A 389 -18.75 -21.81 6.63
N ASN A 390 -17.54 -22.18 6.19
CA ASN A 390 -17.00 -21.77 4.89
C ASN A 390 -17.82 -22.33 3.73
N TYR A 391 -18.25 -23.59 3.81
CA TYR A 391 -19.13 -24.20 2.81
C TYR A 391 -20.49 -23.50 2.75
N ILE A 392 -21.10 -23.20 3.91
CA ILE A 392 -22.38 -22.48 3.98
C ILE A 392 -22.25 -21.08 3.38
N GLU A 393 -21.25 -20.30 3.78
CA GLU A 393 -21.00 -18.95 3.23
C GLU A 393 -20.72 -18.99 1.73
N LYS A 394 -19.89 -19.94 1.25
CA LYS A 394 -19.63 -20.12 -0.19
C LYS A 394 -20.88 -20.51 -0.96
N SER A 395 -21.72 -21.39 -0.40
CA SER A 395 -22.98 -21.80 -1.02
C SER A 395 -23.99 -20.65 -1.03
N GLN A 396 -24.03 -19.82 0.01
CA GLN A 396 -24.83 -18.60 0.04
C GLN A 396 -24.32 -17.56 -0.97
N ASP A 397 -23.01 -17.35 -1.05
CA ASP A 397 -22.39 -16.44 -2.02
C ASP A 397 -22.55 -16.94 -3.45
N LEU A 398 -22.52 -18.25 -3.68
CA LEU A 398 -22.80 -18.88 -4.96
C LEU A 398 -24.27 -18.72 -5.31
N GLY A 399 -25.18 -18.97 -4.37
CA GLY A 399 -26.61 -18.73 -4.54
C GLY A 399 -26.92 -17.27 -4.83
N LEU A 400 -26.30 -16.32 -4.13
CA LEU A 400 -26.41 -14.89 -4.37
C LEU A 400 -25.83 -14.51 -5.73
N ARG A 401 -24.66 -15.04 -6.11
CA ARG A 401 -24.07 -14.84 -7.44
C ARG A 401 -24.98 -15.36 -8.53
N VAL A 402 -25.41 -16.61 -8.47
CA VAL A 402 -26.33 -17.20 -9.45
C VAL A 402 -27.64 -16.41 -9.50
N TYR A 403 -28.21 -16.03 -8.36
CA TYR A 403 -29.41 -15.21 -8.30
C TYR A 403 -29.21 -13.86 -8.99
N HIS A 404 -28.12 -13.15 -8.69
CA HIS A 404 -27.84 -11.84 -9.27
C HIS A 404 -27.40 -11.93 -10.73
N ASP A 405 -26.64 -12.95 -11.12
CA ASP A 405 -26.24 -13.20 -12.50
C ASP A 405 -27.44 -13.63 -13.36
N LEU A 406 -28.41 -14.38 -12.82
CA LEU A 406 -29.67 -14.64 -13.52
C LEU A 406 -30.53 -13.38 -13.59
N ARG A 407 -30.70 -12.68 -12.46
CA ARG A 407 -31.54 -11.47 -12.36
C ARG A 407 -30.98 -10.30 -13.18
N TYR A 408 -29.67 -10.14 -13.28
CA TYR A 408 -29.03 -9.04 -14.00
C TYR A 408 -28.40 -9.47 -15.32
N GLY A 409 -28.01 -10.73 -15.50
CA GLY A 409 -27.53 -11.24 -16.79
C GLY A 409 -28.69 -11.52 -17.75
N PHE A 410 -29.66 -12.34 -17.34
CA PHE A 410 -30.74 -12.78 -18.24
C PHE A 410 -31.72 -11.65 -18.60
N LEU A 411 -32.15 -10.87 -17.60
CA LEU A 411 -33.09 -9.76 -17.80
C LEU A 411 -32.45 -8.55 -18.49
N LYS A 412 -31.17 -8.25 -18.24
CA LYS A 412 -30.53 -7.05 -18.80
C LYS A 412 -30.03 -7.25 -20.22
N GLN A 413 -29.62 -8.46 -20.60
CA GLN A 413 -29.24 -8.77 -21.99
C GLN A 413 -30.47 -8.75 -22.90
N SER A 414 -31.61 -9.29 -22.41
CA SER A 414 -32.90 -9.21 -23.10
C SER A 414 -33.47 -7.79 -23.10
N GLN A 415 -33.42 -7.05 -21.99
CA GLN A 415 -33.84 -5.64 -21.96
C GLN A 415 -32.96 -4.72 -22.82
N LYS A 416 -31.62 -4.87 -22.82
CA LYS A 416 -30.71 -4.06 -23.66
C LYS A 416 -30.87 -4.40 -25.15
N MET A 417 -31.12 -5.66 -25.48
CA MET A 417 -31.44 -6.06 -26.86
C MET A 417 -32.77 -5.45 -27.29
N ILE A 418 -33.81 -5.55 -26.47
CA ILE A 418 -35.13 -4.95 -26.75
C ILE A 418 -35.05 -3.42 -26.83
N GLN A 419 -34.25 -2.78 -25.97
CA GLN A 419 -34.09 -1.33 -25.92
C GLN A 419 -33.25 -0.81 -27.08
N ARG A 420 -32.16 -1.51 -27.48
CA ARG A 420 -31.43 -1.20 -28.72
C ARG A 420 -32.31 -1.39 -29.95
N VAL A 421 -33.02 -2.51 -30.03
CA VAL A 421 -33.98 -2.74 -31.11
C VAL A 421 -35.06 -1.65 -31.12
N MET A 422 -35.56 -1.18 -29.96
CA MET A 422 -36.51 -0.07 -29.88
C MET A 422 -35.91 1.30 -30.24
N GLU A 423 -34.67 1.59 -29.82
CA GLU A 423 -33.95 2.82 -30.16
C GLU A 423 -33.64 2.84 -31.67
N ASP A 424 -33.24 1.71 -32.25
CA ASP A 424 -33.03 1.51 -33.69
C ASP A 424 -34.36 1.61 -34.48
N ILE A 425 -35.46 1.07 -33.93
CA ILE A 425 -36.84 1.21 -34.47
C ILE A 425 -37.31 2.68 -34.49
N SER A 426 -36.82 3.51 -33.56
CA SER A 426 -37.19 4.93 -33.52
C SER A 426 -36.41 5.80 -34.52
N GLY A 427 -35.27 5.28 -35.00
CA GLY A 427 -34.42 5.95 -35.99
C GLY A 427 -34.76 5.61 -37.44
N GLU A 428 -35.19 4.38 -37.75
CA GLU A 428 -35.42 3.96 -39.14
C GLU A 428 -36.64 3.03 -39.30
N GLY A 429 -37.56 3.42 -40.20
CA GLY A 429 -38.38 2.54 -41.05
C GLY A 429 -39.31 1.50 -40.40
N PHE A 430 -40.58 1.86 -40.21
CA PHE A 430 -41.69 0.95 -39.88
C PHE A 430 -42.02 -0.04 -41.01
N ALA A 431 -42.00 -1.35 -40.73
CA ALA A 431 -43.03 -2.35 -41.12
C ALA A 431 -42.55 -3.81 -41.00
N PHE A 432 -41.26 -4.08 -41.21
CA PHE A 432 -40.77 -5.46 -41.45
C PHE A 432 -40.53 -6.29 -40.17
N LEU A 433 -40.37 -5.65 -39.01
CA LEU A 433 -39.89 -6.31 -37.77
C LEU A 433 -41.00 -6.73 -36.79
N LYS A 434 -42.27 -6.47 -37.10
CA LYS A 434 -43.40 -6.84 -36.23
C LYS A 434 -43.60 -8.37 -36.13
N GLN A 435 -43.25 -9.13 -37.17
CA GLN A 435 -43.29 -10.60 -37.17
C GLN A 435 -42.15 -11.25 -36.37
N LEU A 436 -41.01 -10.58 -36.22
CA LEU A 436 -39.83 -11.13 -35.51
C LEU A 436 -39.92 -10.98 -33.98
N THR A 437 -40.78 -10.08 -33.49
CA THR A 437 -40.89 -9.76 -32.05
C THR A 437 -42.07 -10.45 -31.35
N GLU A 438 -43.00 -11.05 -32.09
CA GLU A 438 -44.15 -11.80 -31.53
C GLU A 438 -43.77 -13.05 -30.71
N PRO A 439 -42.77 -13.87 -31.10
CA PRO A 439 -42.39 -15.06 -30.33
C PRO A 439 -41.88 -14.71 -28.92
N LEU A 440 -41.04 -13.67 -28.84
CA LEU A 440 -40.41 -13.19 -27.59
C LEU A 440 -41.41 -12.52 -26.65
N LYS A 441 -42.45 -11.87 -27.20
CA LYS A 441 -43.51 -11.25 -26.40
C LYS A 441 -44.41 -12.28 -25.73
N SER A 442 -44.69 -13.41 -26.41
CA SER A 442 -45.47 -14.50 -25.84
C SER A 442 -44.77 -15.18 -24.65
N THR A 443 -43.43 -15.30 -24.70
CA THR A 443 -42.64 -15.85 -23.60
C THR A 443 -42.57 -14.92 -22.39
N TYR A 444 -42.70 -13.61 -22.60
CA TYR A 444 -42.74 -12.62 -21.53
C TYR A 444 -44.10 -12.63 -20.80
N ASP A 445 -45.20 -12.78 -21.55
CA ASP A 445 -46.55 -12.87 -20.99
C ASP A 445 -46.82 -14.21 -20.26
N LEU A 446 -46.07 -15.27 -20.58
CA LEU A 446 -46.18 -16.57 -19.90
C LEU A 446 -45.57 -16.57 -18.48
N LEU A 447 -44.63 -15.66 -18.21
CA LEU A 447 -43.93 -15.52 -16.93
C LEU A 447 -44.47 -14.35 -16.07
N GLY A 448 -45.37 -13.53 -16.62
CA GLY A 448 -45.94 -12.37 -15.95
C GLY A 448 -47.29 -12.67 -15.29
N THR A 449 -47.31 -12.72 -13.95
CA THR A 449 -48.56 -12.64 -13.17
C THR A 449 -49.39 -11.42 -13.57
N LYS A 450 -50.62 -11.66 -14.05
CA LYS A 450 -51.61 -10.65 -14.44
C LYS A 450 -51.87 -9.63 -13.32
N GLY A 451 -51.38 -8.41 -13.51
CA GLY A 451 -51.83 -7.21 -12.81
C GLY A 451 -52.07 -6.11 -13.83
N ARG A 452 -53.34 -5.83 -14.15
CA ARG A 452 -53.74 -4.70 -15.01
C ARG A 452 -53.13 -3.39 -14.49
N ARG A 453 -52.35 -2.70 -15.31
CA ARG A 453 -52.06 -1.26 -15.13
C ARG A 453 -52.40 -0.51 -16.40
N GLY A 454 -53.32 0.43 -16.28
CA GLY A 454 -53.62 1.42 -17.31
C GLY A 454 -52.38 2.26 -17.61
N ARG A 455 -52.29 2.75 -18.85
CA ARG A 455 -51.28 3.71 -19.29
C ARG A 455 -51.34 4.96 -18.41
N ALA A 456 -50.36 5.11 -17.52
CA ALA A 456 -50.02 6.40 -16.94
C ALA A 456 -49.08 7.13 -17.91
N LYS A 457 -49.36 8.41 -18.17
CA LYS A 457 -48.43 9.33 -18.85
C LYS A 457 -47.11 9.37 -18.08
N PRO A 458 -45.96 9.64 -18.72
CA PRO A 458 -44.71 9.87 -18.00
C PRO A 458 -44.84 11.18 -17.24
N VAL A 459 -45.26 11.10 -15.99
CA VAL A 459 -45.03 12.16 -15.02
C VAL A 459 -43.57 11.99 -14.62
N VAL A 460 -42.74 12.98 -14.96
CA VAL A 460 -41.47 13.16 -14.26
C VAL A 460 -41.89 13.63 -12.86
N GLU A 461 -42.21 12.69 -11.98
CA GLU A 461 -42.32 12.98 -10.56
C GLU A 461 -40.89 13.19 -10.09
N GLU A 462 -40.56 14.42 -9.67
CA GLU A 462 -39.41 14.64 -8.82
C GLU A 462 -39.53 13.67 -7.64
N PRO A 463 -38.56 12.78 -7.40
CA PRO A 463 -38.63 11.91 -6.25
C PRO A 463 -38.55 12.80 -5.02
N VAL A 464 -39.67 12.91 -4.31
CA VAL A 464 -39.72 13.52 -2.99
C VAL A 464 -38.76 12.71 -2.13
N ILE A 465 -37.62 13.31 -1.79
CA ILE A 465 -36.78 12.82 -0.71
C ILE A 465 -37.70 12.91 0.51
N GLU A 466 -38.22 11.77 0.99
CA GLU A 466 -39.02 11.75 2.22
C GLU A 466 -38.22 12.49 3.30
N ASP A 467 -38.81 13.56 3.84
CA ASP A 467 -38.30 14.23 5.04
C ASP A 467 -38.22 13.18 6.14
N VAL A 468 -36.99 12.85 6.53
CA VAL A 468 -36.72 11.85 7.56
C VAL A 468 -37.30 12.40 8.86
N SER A 469 -38.37 11.79 9.35
CA SER A 469 -39.23 12.37 10.39
C SER A 469 -38.61 12.52 11.78
N GLU A 470 -37.34 12.16 11.97
CA GLU A 470 -36.51 12.54 13.12
C GLU A 470 -35.03 12.61 12.66
N LEU A 471 -34.58 13.78 12.21
CA LEU A 471 -33.15 14.00 11.92
C LEU A 471 -32.37 13.87 13.23
N TYR A 472 -31.32 13.03 13.22
CA TYR A 472 -30.46 12.89 14.39
C TYR A 472 -29.72 14.22 14.61
N VAL A 473 -29.95 14.82 15.79
CA VAL A 473 -29.25 16.00 16.26
C VAL A 473 -28.08 15.57 17.14
N SER A 474 -26.90 16.16 16.92
CA SER A 474 -25.72 15.85 17.71
C SER A 474 -25.95 16.22 19.19
N PRO A 475 -25.52 15.40 20.16
CA PRO A 475 -25.55 15.75 21.57
C PRO A 475 -24.80 17.04 21.91
N LEU A 476 -23.86 17.45 21.05
CA LEU A 476 -23.17 18.73 21.18
C LEU A 476 -24.14 19.92 21.13
N ALA A 477 -25.29 19.78 20.47
CA ALA A 477 -26.32 20.82 20.42
C ALA A 477 -26.98 21.09 21.79
N LEU A 478 -26.74 20.23 22.80
CA LEU A 478 -27.22 20.45 24.17
C LEU A 478 -26.28 21.34 24.99
N GLU A 479 -25.08 21.65 24.49
CA GLU A 479 -24.12 22.50 25.17
C GLU A 479 -24.49 23.99 24.97
N ASP A 480 -24.96 24.65 26.03
CA ASP A 480 -25.24 26.08 26.00
C ASP A 480 -23.94 26.90 26.12
N ARG A 481 -23.30 27.14 24.98
CA ARG A 481 -22.12 28.00 24.84
C ARG A 481 -21.98 28.54 23.43
N THR A 482 -21.11 29.52 23.25
CA THR A 482 -20.68 29.98 21.93
C THR A 482 -19.33 29.38 21.53
N VAL A 483 -19.07 29.33 20.22
CA VAL A 483 -17.78 28.93 19.65
C VAL A 483 -17.37 29.89 18.54
N THR A 484 -16.10 30.28 18.56
CA THR A 484 -15.51 31.10 17.50
C THR A 484 -15.06 30.21 16.34
N CYS A 485 -15.38 30.62 15.11
CA CYS A 485 -14.94 29.91 13.91
C CYS A 485 -13.41 30.00 13.75
N PRO A 486 -12.71 28.90 13.41
CA PRO A 486 -11.27 28.95 13.12
C PRO A 486 -10.89 29.90 11.98
N ASN A 487 -11.83 30.23 11.10
CA ASN A 487 -11.62 31.18 10.01
C ASN A 487 -12.20 32.58 10.31
N ALA A 488 -12.52 32.89 11.57
CA ALA A 488 -13.13 34.17 11.96
C ALA A 488 -12.26 35.36 11.57
N GLU A 489 -10.94 35.29 11.80
CA GLU A 489 -10.01 36.36 11.42
C GLU A 489 -9.99 36.62 9.91
N LYS A 490 -10.18 35.58 9.10
CA LYS A 490 -10.12 35.68 7.63
C LYS A 490 -11.43 36.16 7.00
N PHE A 491 -12.58 35.75 7.55
CA PHE A 491 -13.89 36.01 6.93
C PHE A 491 -14.83 36.86 7.81
N GLY A 492 -14.37 37.37 8.96
CA GLY A 492 -15.21 38.13 9.88
C GLY A 492 -16.38 37.32 10.46
N CYS A 493 -16.14 36.03 10.75
CA CYS A 493 -17.20 35.17 11.29
C CYS A 493 -17.58 35.62 12.70
N GLN A 494 -18.88 35.71 12.97
CA GLN A 494 -19.39 35.94 14.32
C GLN A 494 -19.25 34.67 15.17
N ASP A 495 -19.28 34.84 16.49
CA ASP A 495 -19.39 33.71 17.42
C ASP A 495 -20.74 33.01 17.22
N ILE A 496 -20.69 31.68 17.15
CA ILE A 496 -21.86 30.86 16.80
C ILE A 496 -22.35 30.17 18.06
N TRP A 497 -23.64 30.23 18.34
CA TRP A 497 -24.26 29.47 19.41
C TRP A 497 -24.22 27.98 19.07
N VAL A 498 -23.67 27.16 19.96
CA VAL A 498 -23.42 25.73 19.73
C VAL A 498 -24.71 24.92 19.47
N PRO A 499 -25.84 25.19 20.15
CA PRO A 499 -27.12 24.57 19.83
C PRO A 499 -27.55 24.78 18.38
N ASP A 500 -27.47 26.01 17.86
CA ASP A 500 -27.79 26.29 16.45
C ASP A 500 -26.77 25.65 15.50
N LEU A 501 -25.49 25.72 15.85
CA LEU A 501 -24.41 25.19 15.02
C LEU A 501 -24.64 23.71 14.70
N TYR A 502 -24.91 22.88 15.71
CA TYR A 502 -25.07 21.43 15.53
C TYR A 502 -26.53 20.98 15.35
N GLY A 503 -27.50 21.77 15.81
CA GLY A 503 -28.93 21.51 15.67
C GLY A 503 -29.47 21.87 14.29
N GLU A 504 -29.19 23.08 13.82
CA GLU A 504 -29.76 23.61 12.58
C GLU A 504 -28.75 23.59 11.43
N PHE A 505 -27.50 23.99 11.71
CA PHE A 505 -26.50 24.17 10.66
C PHE A 505 -25.62 22.94 10.40
N CYS A 506 -25.93 21.79 11.01
CA CYS A 506 -25.21 20.53 10.80
C CYS A 506 -23.69 20.63 11.07
N GLY A 507 -23.28 21.46 12.02
CA GLY A 507 -21.88 21.76 12.32
C GLY A 507 -21.18 22.59 11.25
N VAL A 508 -21.91 23.36 10.44
CA VAL A 508 -21.35 24.21 9.37
C VAL A 508 -21.48 25.67 9.77
N CYS A 509 -20.38 26.43 9.71
CA CYS A 509 -20.39 27.87 9.94
C CYS A 509 -21.27 28.55 8.88
N PRO A 510 -22.31 29.32 9.29
CA PRO A 510 -23.22 29.96 8.34
C PRO A 510 -22.54 31.07 7.53
N THR A 511 -21.46 31.66 8.05
CA THR A 511 -20.73 32.76 7.39
C THR A 511 -19.73 32.27 6.34
N CYS A 512 -18.76 31.43 6.72
CA CYS A 512 -17.68 31.01 5.81
C CYS A 512 -17.83 29.57 5.28
N GLY A 513 -18.79 28.79 5.79
CA GLY A 513 -18.95 27.38 5.41
C GLY A 513 -17.88 26.45 5.97
N TYR A 514 -17.17 26.84 7.04
CA TYR A 514 -16.25 25.93 7.75
C TYR A 514 -17.04 24.81 8.43
N HIS A 515 -16.65 23.56 8.21
CA HIS A 515 -17.25 22.39 8.83
C HIS A 515 -16.50 22.06 10.12
N PHE A 516 -17.18 22.21 11.24
CA PHE A 516 -16.70 21.74 12.52
C PHE A 516 -16.76 20.20 12.57
N PRO A 517 -15.82 19.54 13.30
CA PRO A 517 -15.87 18.11 13.50
C PRO A 517 -17.21 17.67 14.09
N LEU A 518 -17.74 16.55 13.59
CA LEU A 518 -19.05 16.06 13.97
C LEU A 518 -18.98 14.53 14.03
N GLU A 519 -19.67 13.89 14.96
CA GLU A 519 -19.55 12.45 15.18
C GLU A 519 -20.05 11.60 13.99
N TYR A 520 -19.50 10.41 13.85
CA TYR A 520 -19.83 9.52 12.73
C TYR A 520 -21.31 9.06 12.74
N GLN A 521 -21.95 9.04 13.90
CA GLN A 521 -23.36 8.67 14.10
C GLN A 521 -24.30 9.58 13.34
N TRP A 522 -23.98 10.87 13.26
CA TRP A 522 -24.77 11.82 12.50
C TRP A 522 -24.83 11.45 11.02
N TYR A 523 -23.72 10.99 10.45
CA TYR A 523 -23.70 10.52 9.07
C TYR A 523 -24.52 9.23 8.88
N LEU A 524 -24.45 8.30 9.84
CA LEU A 524 -25.26 7.08 9.77
C LEU A 524 -26.76 7.38 9.73
N SER A 525 -27.21 8.36 10.52
CA SER A 525 -28.63 8.69 10.64
C SER A 525 -29.14 9.64 9.55
N ASN A 526 -28.33 10.63 9.14
CA ASN A 526 -28.79 11.72 8.26
C ASN A 526 -28.42 11.51 6.77
N VAL A 527 -27.43 10.66 6.45
CA VAL A 527 -27.02 10.42 5.05
C VAL A 527 -27.84 9.31 4.40
N PHE A 528 -28.11 8.23 5.14
CA PHE A 528 -28.75 7.02 4.61
C PHE A 528 -30.26 7.01 4.87
N ASP A 529 -31.00 6.26 4.07
CA ASP A 529 -32.45 6.10 4.24
C ASP A 529 -32.76 5.48 5.61
N ALA A 530 -33.82 5.95 6.25
CA ALA A 530 -34.27 5.47 7.56
C ALA A 530 -34.45 3.94 7.54
N ASN A 531 -33.99 3.27 8.61
CA ASN A 531 -34.08 1.82 8.79
C ASN A 531 -33.43 0.97 7.67
N SER A 532 -32.55 1.55 6.84
CA SER A 532 -31.89 0.84 5.73
C SER A 532 -30.57 0.17 6.12
N ILE A 533 -29.92 0.64 7.19
CA ILE A 533 -28.59 0.19 7.61
C ILE A 533 -28.64 -1.23 8.17
N LYS A 534 -27.84 -2.12 7.59
CA LYS A 534 -27.62 -3.48 8.07
C LYS A 534 -26.12 -3.77 8.14
N GLU A 535 -25.58 -3.67 9.35
CA GLU A 535 -24.16 -3.94 9.61
C GLU A 535 -23.82 -5.43 9.39
N PHE A 536 -22.65 -5.68 8.82
CA PHE A 536 -22.06 -7.00 8.70
C PHE A 536 -20.58 -6.93 9.12
N ASN A 537 -19.96 -8.08 9.39
CA ASN A 537 -18.57 -8.20 9.86
C ASN A 537 -18.24 -7.53 11.20
N ALA A 538 -19.23 -7.19 12.02
CA ALA A 538 -19.02 -6.63 13.37
C ALA A 538 -18.12 -7.50 14.28
N HIS A 539 -18.09 -8.81 14.03
CA HIS A 539 -17.28 -9.79 14.76
C HIS A 539 -15.78 -9.73 14.45
N ILE A 540 -15.36 -9.13 13.32
CA ILE A 540 -13.93 -8.95 13.01
C ILE A 540 -13.40 -7.80 13.87
N ALA A 541 -12.34 -8.08 14.65
CA ALA A 541 -11.82 -7.18 15.66
C ALA A 541 -10.34 -6.87 15.43
N SER A 542 -9.91 -5.65 15.74
CA SER A 542 -8.49 -5.28 15.78
C SER A 542 -7.78 -6.10 16.86
N THR A 543 -6.65 -6.74 16.56
CA THR A 543 -5.87 -7.55 17.52
C THR A 543 -4.45 -7.00 17.69
N ASN A 544 -3.65 -7.64 18.55
CA ASN A 544 -2.24 -7.33 18.74
C ASN A 544 -1.34 -8.45 18.13
N PRO A 545 -1.22 -8.56 16.80
CA PRO A 545 -0.46 -9.63 16.13
C PRO A 545 0.99 -9.76 16.59
N LEU A 546 1.64 -8.62 16.82
CA LEU A 546 3.07 -8.57 17.08
C LEU A 546 3.40 -8.75 18.57
N GLY A 547 2.37 -8.79 19.43
CA GLY A 547 2.56 -8.68 20.88
C GLY A 547 3.18 -7.33 21.27
N PHE A 548 2.83 -6.25 20.53
CA PHE A 548 3.33 -4.91 20.81
C PHE A 548 2.96 -4.51 22.24
N GLU A 549 3.97 -4.20 23.04
CA GLU A 549 3.79 -3.99 24.47
C GLU A 549 2.84 -2.82 24.78
N GLY A 550 1.89 -3.05 25.69
CA GLY A 550 0.87 -2.06 26.05
C GLY A 550 -0.26 -1.87 25.03
N PHE A 551 -0.18 -2.45 23.83
CA PHE A 551 -1.19 -2.23 22.79
C PHE A 551 -2.55 -2.85 23.13
N ASP A 552 -2.59 -4.00 23.80
CA ASP A 552 -3.85 -4.63 24.23
C ASP A 552 -4.67 -3.74 25.16
N LYS A 553 -4.01 -3.01 26.06
CA LYS A 553 -4.65 -2.02 26.93
C LYS A 553 -5.23 -0.86 26.12
N LYS A 554 -4.48 -0.36 25.11
CA LYS A 554 -4.95 0.70 24.20
C LYS A 554 -6.16 0.26 23.36
N LEU A 555 -6.21 -1.01 22.95
CA LEU A 555 -7.34 -1.60 22.24
C LEU A 555 -8.56 -1.78 23.18
N ALA A 556 -8.37 -2.32 24.38
CA ALA A 556 -9.44 -2.48 25.37
C ALA A 556 -10.10 -1.14 25.73
N LEU A 557 -9.29 -0.09 25.92
CA LEU A 557 -9.78 1.26 26.17
C LEU A 557 -10.57 1.82 24.97
N ALA A 558 -10.10 1.60 23.74
CA ALA A 558 -10.82 2.01 22.54
C ALA A 558 -12.17 1.29 22.40
N ARG A 559 -12.22 -0.03 22.68
CA ARG A 559 -13.46 -0.83 22.67
C ARG A 559 -14.43 -0.33 23.75
N LYS A 560 -13.95 -0.09 24.97
CA LYS A 560 -14.77 0.44 26.07
C LYS A 560 -15.35 1.81 25.74
N LYS A 561 -14.55 2.70 25.14
CA LYS A 561 -14.98 4.05 24.76
C LYS A 561 -16.03 4.04 23.64
N THR A 562 -15.83 3.19 22.63
CA THR A 562 -16.63 3.25 21.38
C THR A 562 -17.74 2.22 21.29
N GLY A 563 -17.70 1.16 22.10
CA GLY A 563 -18.55 -0.03 21.93
C GLY A 563 -18.24 -0.81 20.64
N ARG A 564 -17.14 -0.50 19.93
CA ARG A 564 -16.79 -1.12 18.64
C ARG A 564 -15.52 -1.96 18.76
N ASN A 565 -15.44 -2.98 17.92
CA ASN A 565 -14.30 -3.92 17.88
C ASN A 565 -13.12 -3.46 17.00
N SER A 566 -13.34 -2.47 16.12
CA SER A 566 -12.37 -1.98 15.15
C SER A 566 -12.69 -0.57 14.69
N ALA A 567 -11.78 0.05 13.93
CA ALA A 567 -11.98 1.38 13.36
C ALA A 567 -12.84 1.44 12.09
N MET A 568 -13.21 0.28 11.54
CA MET A 568 -14.07 0.20 10.35
C MET A 568 -15.42 -0.45 10.65
N ILE A 569 -16.47 0.20 10.15
CA ILE A 569 -17.85 -0.29 10.13
C ILE A 569 -18.21 -0.62 8.69
N THR A 570 -18.77 -1.80 8.45
CA THR A 570 -19.21 -2.22 7.11
C THR A 570 -20.68 -2.57 7.13
N PHE A 571 -21.46 -1.97 6.25
CA PHE A 571 -22.91 -2.15 6.27
C PHE A 571 -23.51 -2.02 4.86
N GLN A 572 -24.68 -2.61 4.68
CA GLN A 572 -25.55 -2.31 3.56
C GLN A 572 -26.45 -1.15 3.95
N ALA A 573 -26.71 -0.22 3.04
CA ALA A 573 -27.67 0.85 3.25
C ALA A 573 -28.43 1.16 1.95
N LYS A 574 -29.32 2.15 2.01
CA LYS A 574 -29.90 2.81 0.85
C LYS A 574 -29.70 4.32 0.91
N ILE A 575 -29.60 4.95 -0.25
CA ILE A 575 -29.67 6.42 -0.41
C ILE A 575 -30.64 6.68 -1.54
N GLY A 576 -31.77 7.35 -1.24
CA GLY A 576 -32.82 7.61 -2.24
C GLY A 576 -33.31 6.31 -2.90
N GLY A 577 -33.45 5.24 -2.10
CA GLY A 577 -33.86 3.91 -2.58
C GLY A 577 -32.77 3.06 -3.23
N ILE A 578 -31.64 3.65 -3.65
CA ILE A 578 -30.52 2.93 -4.28
C ILE A 578 -29.76 2.12 -3.23
N SER A 579 -29.71 0.80 -3.39
CA SER A 579 -28.99 -0.08 -2.45
C SER A 579 -27.50 -0.09 -2.73
N LEU A 580 -26.69 0.17 -1.71
CA LEU A 580 -25.24 0.24 -1.78
C LEU A 580 -24.58 -0.51 -0.62
N ILE A 581 -23.31 -0.85 -0.80
CA ILE A 581 -22.44 -1.35 0.27
C ILE A 581 -21.54 -0.20 0.72
N VAL A 582 -21.37 -0.05 2.03
CA VAL A 582 -20.60 1.03 2.64
C VAL A 582 -19.51 0.45 3.53
N ALA A 583 -18.30 0.98 3.40
CA ALA A 583 -17.23 0.83 4.38
C ALA A 583 -16.92 2.22 4.97
N MET A 584 -17.14 2.37 6.28
CA MET A 584 -16.93 3.63 6.99
C MET A 584 -15.77 3.51 7.97
N LEU A 585 -14.75 4.37 7.85
CA LEU A 585 -13.70 4.53 8.86
C LEU A 585 -14.15 5.57 9.89
N ILE A 586 -14.00 5.26 11.18
CA ILE A 586 -14.44 6.11 12.30
C ILE A 586 -13.25 6.64 13.10
N ALA A 587 -13.32 7.91 13.51
CA ALA A 587 -12.24 8.57 14.24
C ALA A 587 -12.07 8.04 15.67
N ASP A 588 -13.18 7.74 16.34
CA ASP A 588 -13.21 7.47 17.78
C ASP A 588 -12.40 6.24 18.17
N PHE A 589 -12.30 5.28 17.26
CA PHE A 589 -11.46 4.10 17.43
C PHE A 589 -10.08 4.39 16.85
N ARG A 590 -9.15 4.81 17.71
CA ARG A 590 -7.72 4.97 17.37
C ARG A 590 -7.49 5.83 16.12
N GLN A 591 -8.23 6.95 15.99
CA GLN A 591 -8.14 7.91 14.88
C GLN A 591 -8.35 7.28 13.50
N GLY A 592 -9.17 6.22 13.39
CA GLY A 592 -9.41 5.59 12.09
C GLY A 592 -8.21 4.84 11.52
N THR A 593 -7.22 4.47 12.34
CA THR A 593 -6.03 3.74 11.85
C THR A 593 -6.38 2.36 11.30
N VAL A 594 -5.79 2.02 10.16
CA VAL A 594 -6.06 0.78 9.42
C VAL A 594 -5.03 -0.28 9.75
N GLY A 595 -5.47 -1.41 10.29
CA GLY A 595 -4.68 -2.64 10.45
C GLY A 595 -5.34 -3.82 9.73
N ALA A 596 -4.92 -5.04 10.06
CA ALA A 596 -5.40 -6.28 9.44
C ALA A 596 -6.93 -6.45 9.52
N ALA A 597 -7.54 -6.05 10.63
CA ALA A 597 -8.98 -6.17 10.84
C ALA A 597 -9.77 -5.23 9.92
N GLU A 598 -9.34 -3.96 9.85
CA GLU A 598 -9.93 -2.96 8.96
C GLU A 598 -9.74 -3.33 7.49
N GLY A 599 -8.55 -3.81 7.13
CA GLY A 599 -8.27 -4.29 5.77
C GLY A 599 -9.17 -5.48 5.39
N GLU A 600 -9.31 -6.49 6.25
CA GLU A 600 -10.18 -7.63 5.97
C GLU A 600 -11.67 -7.24 5.89
N LYS A 601 -12.14 -6.32 6.75
CA LYS A 601 -13.51 -5.78 6.66
C LYS A 601 -13.73 -5.09 5.31
N PHE A 602 -12.79 -4.25 4.91
CA PHE A 602 -12.85 -3.53 3.64
C PHE A 602 -12.90 -4.49 2.45
N ILE A 603 -12.01 -5.49 2.42
CA ILE A 603 -11.95 -6.52 1.38
C ILE A 603 -13.28 -7.29 1.29
N GLN A 604 -13.84 -7.72 2.42
CA GLN A 604 -15.12 -8.42 2.43
C GLN A 604 -16.29 -7.52 2.02
N ALA A 605 -16.21 -6.20 2.27
CA ALA A 605 -17.19 -5.24 1.77
C ALA A 605 -17.10 -5.09 0.24
N CYS A 606 -15.89 -5.02 -0.33
CA CYS A 606 -15.69 -5.04 -1.78
C CYS A 606 -16.25 -6.33 -2.40
N ASP A 607 -15.95 -7.49 -1.81
CA ASP A 607 -16.46 -8.78 -2.31
C ASP A 607 -17.98 -8.86 -2.23
N ARG A 608 -18.59 -8.34 -1.15
CA ARG A 608 -20.05 -8.29 -1.03
C ARG A 608 -20.67 -7.33 -2.04
N ALA A 609 -20.06 -6.17 -2.29
CA ALA A 609 -20.51 -5.24 -3.34
C ALA A 609 -20.45 -5.89 -4.72
N ARG A 610 -19.36 -6.63 -4.99
CA ARG A 610 -19.13 -7.39 -6.22
C ARG A 610 -20.18 -8.50 -6.42
N ILE A 611 -20.42 -9.33 -5.39
CA ILE A 611 -21.39 -10.43 -5.43
C ILE A 611 -22.83 -9.92 -5.57
N THR A 612 -23.17 -8.86 -4.83
CA THR A 612 -24.52 -8.28 -4.86
C THR A 612 -24.75 -7.32 -6.03
N LYS A 613 -23.71 -7.07 -6.83
CA LYS A 613 -23.73 -6.17 -7.97
C LYS A 613 -24.23 -4.76 -7.59
N ARG A 614 -23.70 -4.21 -6.48
CA ARG A 614 -24.08 -2.89 -5.92
C ARG A 614 -22.94 -1.89 -5.95
N PRO A 615 -23.23 -0.57 -5.98
CA PRO A 615 -22.25 0.47 -5.74
C PRO A 615 -21.56 0.28 -4.38
N PHE A 616 -20.30 0.68 -4.33
CA PHE A 616 -19.48 0.62 -3.14
C PHE A 616 -19.03 2.03 -2.76
N LEU A 617 -19.35 2.44 -1.54
CA LEU A 617 -18.99 3.73 -0.96
C LEU A 617 -18.00 3.51 0.19
N ALA A 618 -16.81 4.08 0.08
CA ALA A 618 -15.92 4.25 1.22
C ALA A 618 -16.13 5.65 1.81
N PHE A 619 -16.72 5.71 3.01
CA PHE A 619 -16.97 6.96 3.72
C PHE A 619 -15.93 7.16 4.82
N ILE A 620 -15.06 8.14 4.67
CA ILE A 620 -13.86 8.30 5.50
C ILE A 620 -14.08 9.47 6.44
N HIS A 621 -14.63 9.16 7.62
CA HIS A 621 -14.77 10.18 8.67
C HIS A 621 -13.40 10.72 9.08
N THR A 622 -12.43 9.82 9.29
CA THR A 622 -11.02 10.15 9.58
C THR A 622 -10.17 8.92 9.29
N THR A 623 -8.95 9.13 8.81
CA THR A 623 -7.90 8.11 8.83
C THR A 623 -6.57 8.73 9.24
N GLY A 624 -6.03 8.26 10.36
CA GLY A 624 -4.68 8.58 10.83
C GLY A 624 -3.59 7.77 10.12
N GLY A 625 -3.93 6.91 9.16
CA GLY A 625 -2.98 6.11 8.40
C GLY A 625 -2.96 4.63 8.79
N ILE A 626 -1.85 3.96 8.48
CA ILE A 626 -1.64 2.55 8.81
C ILE A 626 -1.29 2.42 10.29
N ARG A 627 -1.86 1.40 10.94
CA ARG A 627 -1.63 1.12 12.36
C ARG A 627 -0.22 0.57 12.59
N ILE A 628 0.65 1.43 13.11
CA ILE A 628 2.08 1.09 13.32
C ILE A 628 2.31 -0.10 14.26
N HIS A 629 1.39 -0.34 15.20
CA HIS A 629 1.50 -1.41 16.20
C HIS A 629 1.39 -2.82 15.59
N GLU A 630 0.92 -2.92 14.34
CA GLU A 630 0.86 -4.17 13.59
C GLU A 630 2.05 -4.35 12.63
N GLY A 631 3.01 -3.41 12.61
CA GLY A 631 4.20 -3.48 11.76
C GLY A 631 3.83 -3.68 10.29
N THR A 632 4.57 -4.55 9.60
CA THR A 632 4.36 -4.81 8.17
C THR A 632 3.03 -5.48 7.83
N LEU A 633 2.35 -6.10 8.80
CA LEU A 633 0.97 -6.57 8.63
C LEU A 633 -0.02 -5.42 8.43
N GLY A 634 0.29 -4.22 8.94
CA GLY A 634 -0.46 -3.01 8.63
C GLY A 634 -0.19 -2.54 7.19
N VAL A 635 1.08 -2.46 6.79
CA VAL A 635 1.49 -1.96 5.46
C VAL A 635 0.89 -2.81 4.35
N ILE A 636 0.91 -4.13 4.52
CA ILE A 636 0.41 -5.06 3.50
C ILE A 636 -1.08 -4.87 3.23
N GLN A 637 -1.84 -4.18 4.09
CA GLN A 637 -3.24 -3.85 3.80
C GLN A 637 -3.38 -2.92 2.59
N MET A 638 -2.36 -2.12 2.28
CA MET A 638 -2.34 -1.26 1.09
C MET A 638 -2.54 -2.08 -0.20
N PRO A 639 -1.64 -3.01 -0.59
CA PRO A 639 -1.86 -3.84 -1.78
C PRO A 639 -3.06 -4.78 -1.65
N ARG A 640 -3.33 -5.33 -0.44
CA ARG A 640 -4.47 -6.26 -0.23
C ARG A 640 -5.82 -5.62 -0.56
N CYS A 641 -6.09 -4.45 0.00
CA CYS A 641 -7.33 -3.73 -0.26
C CYS A 641 -7.38 -3.22 -1.71
N THR A 642 -6.23 -2.83 -2.27
CA THR A 642 -6.16 -2.30 -3.64
C THR A 642 -6.50 -3.37 -4.67
N LEU A 643 -6.03 -4.61 -4.49
CA LEU A 643 -6.45 -5.77 -5.30
C LEU A 643 -7.97 -6.00 -5.23
N ALA A 644 -8.57 -5.87 -4.04
CA ALA A 644 -10.01 -6.03 -3.88
C ALA A 644 -10.81 -4.93 -4.60
N VAL A 645 -10.34 -3.67 -4.52
CA VAL A 645 -10.92 -2.55 -5.29
C VAL A 645 -10.79 -2.83 -6.78
N ARG A 646 -9.61 -3.24 -7.24
CA ARG A 646 -9.35 -3.49 -8.66
C ARG A 646 -10.28 -4.55 -9.22
N GLU A 647 -10.42 -5.68 -8.55
CA GLU A 647 -11.33 -6.75 -8.98
C GLU A 647 -12.79 -6.31 -8.98
N TYR A 648 -13.21 -5.51 -7.99
CA TYR A 648 -14.57 -4.96 -7.95
C TYR A 648 -14.84 -4.00 -9.12
N ILE A 649 -13.88 -3.12 -9.46
CA ILE A 649 -14.01 -2.17 -10.57
C ILE A 649 -13.97 -2.90 -11.92
N ASP A 650 -13.06 -3.86 -12.11
CA ASP A 650 -12.93 -4.62 -13.36
C ASP A 650 -14.21 -5.41 -13.68
N GLU A 651 -14.98 -5.83 -12.68
CA GLU A 651 -16.30 -6.45 -12.89
C GLU A 651 -17.41 -5.46 -13.26
N GLY A 652 -17.15 -4.16 -13.28
CA GLY A 652 -18.13 -3.11 -13.59
C GLY A 652 -18.81 -2.50 -12.35
N GLY A 653 -18.15 -2.51 -11.20
CA GLY A 653 -18.61 -1.85 -9.98
C GLY A 653 -18.35 -0.34 -9.97
N LEU A 654 -19.26 0.45 -9.38
CA LEU A 654 -19.02 1.86 -9.08
C LEU A 654 -18.37 1.99 -7.71
N TYR A 655 -17.17 2.55 -7.64
CA TYR A 655 -16.48 2.84 -6.39
C TYR A 655 -16.41 4.34 -6.16
N LEU A 656 -16.93 4.80 -5.01
CA LEU A 656 -16.91 6.19 -4.58
C LEU A 656 -16.17 6.30 -3.25
N VAL A 657 -15.39 7.37 -3.07
CA VAL A 657 -14.74 7.71 -1.80
C VAL A 657 -15.12 9.12 -1.40
N VAL A 658 -15.50 9.30 -0.14
CA VAL A 658 -15.80 10.62 0.43
C VAL A 658 -14.99 10.82 1.71
N TYR A 659 -14.21 11.89 1.76
CA TYR A 659 -13.40 12.28 2.92
C TYR A 659 -14.10 13.39 3.72
N ASP A 660 -14.05 13.34 5.05
CA ASP A 660 -14.64 14.37 5.94
C ASP A 660 -13.60 15.18 6.72
N ASN A 661 -12.97 14.60 7.75
CA ASN A 661 -12.03 15.34 8.59
C ASN A 661 -10.58 15.19 8.10
N ASN A 662 -9.71 14.68 8.96
CA ASN A 662 -8.30 14.42 8.65
C ASN A 662 -8.14 13.05 7.98
N SER A 663 -7.58 13.02 6.79
CA SER A 663 -7.33 11.79 6.03
C SER A 663 -5.89 11.77 5.51
N TYR A 664 -5.05 10.92 6.09
CA TYR A 664 -3.62 10.86 5.76
C TYR A 664 -3.09 9.45 5.42
N ALA A 665 -1.90 9.43 4.82
CA ALA A 665 -0.98 8.29 4.72
C ALA A 665 -1.51 7.08 3.92
N GLY A 666 -1.09 5.87 4.33
CA GLY A 666 -1.19 4.64 3.53
C GLY A 666 -2.57 4.34 2.92
N PRO A 667 -3.71 4.52 3.63
CA PRO A 667 -5.04 4.32 3.05
C PRO A 667 -5.32 5.26 1.86
N VAL A 668 -4.99 6.55 1.99
CA VAL A 668 -5.07 7.53 0.89
C VAL A 668 -4.08 7.18 -0.21
N ALA A 669 -2.89 6.68 0.15
CA ALA A 669 -1.86 6.24 -0.79
C ALA A 669 -2.13 4.86 -1.43
N SER A 670 -3.32 4.29 -1.28
CA SER A 670 -3.67 2.97 -1.81
C SER A 670 -5.17 2.90 -2.12
N PHE A 671 -5.90 1.99 -1.49
CA PHE A 671 -7.27 1.63 -1.86
C PHE A 671 -8.29 2.78 -1.78
N LEU A 672 -8.02 3.86 -1.04
CA LEU A 672 -8.86 5.07 -1.08
C LEU A 672 -8.48 5.96 -2.28
N GLY A 673 -7.18 6.22 -2.47
CA GLY A 673 -6.65 7.03 -3.57
C GLY A 673 -6.80 6.41 -4.97
N CYS A 674 -7.04 5.10 -5.06
CA CYS A 674 -7.30 4.40 -6.31
C CYS A 674 -8.70 4.63 -6.88
N SER A 675 -9.61 5.28 -6.14
CA SER A 675 -10.96 5.52 -6.63
C SER A 675 -10.96 6.49 -7.81
N PRO A 676 -11.68 6.18 -8.91
CA PRO A 676 -11.89 7.14 -10.00
C PRO A 676 -12.69 8.37 -9.57
N TYR A 677 -13.49 8.25 -8.52
CA TYR A 677 -14.36 9.31 -8.01
C TYR A 677 -14.13 9.49 -6.50
N GLN A 678 -13.44 10.57 -6.17
CA GLN A 678 -13.06 10.97 -4.82
C GLN A 678 -13.58 12.37 -4.53
N PHE A 679 -14.25 12.53 -3.41
CA PHE A 679 -14.81 13.81 -2.96
C PHE A 679 -14.36 14.11 -1.55
N ALA A 680 -14.32 15.38 -1.20
CA ALA A 680 -14.00 15.83 0.15
C ALA A 680 -15.09 16.78 0.66
N ILE A 681 -15.33 16.76 1.97
CA ILE A 681 -16.10 17.82 2.62
C ILE A 681 -15.20 19.07 2.71
N ARG A 682 -15.77 20.28 2.64
CA ARG A 682 -14.99 21.52 2.47
C ARG A 682 -13.86 21.73 3.47
N SER A 683 -14.01 21.29 4.72
CA SER A 683 -12.97 21.44 5.75
C SER A 683 -12.10 20.19 5.96
N THR A 684 -12.17 19.22 5.05
CA THR A 684 -11.26 18.06 5.02
C THR A 684 -9.82 18.52 4.89
N ARG A 685 -8.93 17.82 5.61
CA ARG A 685 -7.49 17.86 5.37
C ARG A 685 -7.03 16.53 4.79
N LEU A 686 -6.44 16.58 3.59
CA LEU A 686 -6.02 15.41 2.82
C LEU A 686 -4.54 15.53 2.44
N GLY A 687 -3.79 14.45 2.64
CA GLY A 687 -2.40 14.36 2.19
C GLY A 687 -1.76 13.00 2.45
N PHE A 688 -0.54 12.81 1.99
CA PHE A 688 0.29 11.65 2.28
C PHE A 688 0.86 11.73 3.71
N ALA A 689 1.41 12.87 4.10
CA ALA A 689 2.07 13.04 5.39
C ALA A 689 1.49 14.21 6.17
N GLY A 690 1.49 14.12 7.50
CA GLY A 690 1.12 15.27 8.34
C GLY A 690 2.20 16.37 8.28
N PRO A 691 1.87 17.63 8.60
CA PRO A 691 2.82 18.75 8.55
C PRO A 691 4.12 18.52 9.31
N ARG A 692 4.03 17.89 10.47
CA ARG A 692 5.19 17.50 11.28
C ARG A 692 6.15 16.58 10.53
N VAL A 693 5.62 15.55 9.87
CA VAL A 693 6.43 14.56 9.15
C VAL A 693 7.11 15.20 7.94
N ILE A 694 6.41 16.13 7.27
CA ILE A 694 6.97 16.91 6.16
C ILE A 694 8.17 17.70 6.66
N ARG A 695 8.01 18.51 7.70
CA ARG A 695 9.10 19.31 8.29
C ARG A 695 10.30 18.46 8.73
N GLU A 696 10.04 17.34 9.40
CA GLU A 696 11.10 16.41 9.84
C GLU A 696 11.87 15.79 8.66
N THR A 697 11.24 15.66 7.48
CA THR A 697 11.85 15.05 6.29
C THR A 697 12.50 16.08 5.36
N THR A 698 11.86 17.25 5.15
CA THR A 698 12.31 18.26 4.18
C THR A 698 13.11 19.39 4.84
N GLY A 699 12.99 19.57 6.15
CA GLY A 699 13.53 20.74 6.86
C GLY A 699 12.72 22.02 6.67
N GLU A 700 11.63 21.98 5.90
CA GLU A 700 10.83 23.15 5.52
C GLU A 700 9.48 23.21 6.25
N ASP A 701 9.06 24.41 6.62
CA ASP A 701 7.71 24.68 7.13
C ASP A 701 6.73 24.82 5.95
N ILE A 702 5.59 24.13 6.03
CA ILE A 702 4.53 24.22 5.03
C ILE A 702 3.41 25.16 5.46
N PRO A 703 2.70 25.81 4.52
CA PRO A 703 1.62 26.73 4.86
C PRO A 703 0.45 25.99 5.57
N PRO A 704 -0.32 26.66 6.45
CA PRO A 704 -1.38 26.02 7.23
C PRO A 704 -2.49 25.36 6.38
N ASP A 705 -2.71 25.85 5.17
CA ASP A 705 -3.72 25.36 4.23
C ASP A 705 -3.17 24.30 3.24
N TYR A 706 -1.91 23.88 3.39
CA TYR A 706 -1.25 22.95 2.46
C TYR A 706 -2.04 21.67 2.22
N HIS A 707 -2.73 21.15 3.23
CA HIS A 707 -3.57 19.94 3.15
C HIS A 707 -5.06 20.22 2.95
N SER A 708 -5.47 21.48 2.73
CA SER A 708 -6.89 21.82 2.55
C SER A 708 -7.51 21.06 1.37
N ALA A 709 -8.81 20.79 1.46
CA ALA A 709 -9.59 20.21 0.36
C ALA A 709 -9.46 21.02 -0.94
N GLU A 710 -9.34 22.35 -0.85
CA GLU A 710 -9.11 23.23 -2.01
C GLU A 710 -7.77 22.94 -2.70
N ASN A 711 -6.68 22.85 -1.93
CA ASN A 711 -5.36 22.53 -2.49
C ASN A 711 -5.34 21.10 -3.04
N ALA A 712 -5.98 20.14 -2.37
CA ALA A 712 -6.17 18.80 -2.90
C ALA A 712 -6.93 18.80 -4.24
N LEU A 713 -7.98 19.61 -4.38
CA LEU A 713 -8.71 19.77 -5.65
C LEU A 713 -7.85 20.42 -6.73
N ARG A 714 -7.12 21.51 -6.41
CA ARG A 714 -6.21 22.19 -7.35
C ARG A 714 -5.12 21.25 -7.88
N ARG A 715 -4.62 20.35 -7.01
CA ARG A 715 -3.65 19.30 -7.35
C ARG A 715 -4.31 18.05 -7.96
N GLY A 716 -5.60 18.05 -8.26
CA GLY A 716 -6.29 16.91 -8.89
C GLY A 716 -6.31 15.63 -8.04
N HIS A 717 -6.13 15.73 -6.72
CA HIS A 717 -6.18 14.59 -5.79
C HIS A 717 -7.62 14.10 -5.55
N ILE A 718 -8.58 15.00 -5.69
CA ILE A 718 -10.02 14.77 -5.58
C ILE A 718 -10.74 15.40 -6.77
N GLN A 719 -11.98 14.99 -7.04
CA GLN A 719 -12.79 15.46 -8.15
C GLN A 719 -13.84 16.50 -7.75
N GLY A 720 -14.05 16.72 -6.46
CA GLY A 720 -14.97 17.76 -6.00
C GLY A 720 -15.00 17.94 -4.49
N ILE A 721 -15.52 19.10 -4.10
CA ILE A 721 -15.70 19.50 -2.70
C ILE A 721 -17.19 19.66 -2.44
N TRP A 722 -17.69 19.04 -1.38
CA TRP A 722 -19.10 19.06 -1.00
C TRP A 722 -19.31 19.77 0.33
N ASP A 723 -20.51 20.33 0.49
CA ASP A 723 -21.01 20.82 1.77
C ASP A 723 -21.71 19.66 2.48
N ARG A 724 -21.40 19.43 3.76
CA ARG A 724 -22.05 18.42 4.61
C ARG A 724 -23.58 18.54 4.60
N ARG A 725 -24.15 19.74 4.50
CA ARG A 725 -25.61 19.95 4.45
C ARG A 725 -26.23 19.34 3.19
N GLU A 726 -25.46 19.22 2.12
CA GLU A 726 -25.92 18.69 0.83
C GLU A 726 -25.46 17.25 0.57
N ILE A 727 -24.74 16.63 1.51
CA ILE A 727 -24.01 15.38 1.24
C ILE A 727 -24.93 14.23 0.79
N ARG A 728 -26.13 14.12 1.37
CA ARG A 728 -27.13 13.11 0.99
C ARG A 728 -27.55 13.30 -0.46
N LYS A 729 -27.88 14.54 -0.82
CA LYS A 729 -28.26 14.93 -2.18
C LYS A 729 -27.11 14.67 -3.17
N LYS A 730 -25.88 15.10 -2.84
CA LYS A 730 -24.70 14.91 -3.69
C LYS A 730 -24.34 13.44 -3.90
N LEU A 731 -24.43 12.62 -2.85
CA LEU A 731 -24.24 11.17 -2.98
C LEU A 731 -25.31 10.53 -3.86
N TYR A 732 -26.58 10.92 -3.69
CA TYR A 732 -27.65 10.44 -4.55
C TYR A 732 -27.43 10.83 -6.03
N GLU A 733 -27.12 12.11 -6.29
CA GLU A 733 -26.75 12.60 -7.63
C GLU A 733 -25.55 11.83 -8.20
N ALA A 734 -24.50 11.61 -7.41
CA ALA A 734 -23.31 10.86 -7.84
C ALA A 734 -23.66 9.42 -8.23
N LEU A 735 -24.49 8.73 -7.44
CA LEU A 735 -24.94 7.36 -7.75
C LEU A 735 -25.73 7.30 -9.07
N LEU A 736 -26.53 8.33 -9.38
CA LEU A 736 -27.30 8.42 -10.62
C LEU A 736 -26.48 8.84 -11.84
N THR A 737 -25.47 9.71 -11.66
CA THR A 737 -24.78 10.39 -12.76
C THR A 737 -23.39 9.86 -13.04
N MET A 738 -22.66 9.34 -12.05
CA MET A 738 -21.30 8.82 -12.21
C MET A 738 -21.29 7.36 -12.65
N GLY A 739 -20.40 7.02 -13.58
CA GLY A 739 -20.33 5.71 -14.19
C GLY A 739 -21.17 5.53 -15.46
N GLY A 740 -20.78 4.61 -16.33
CA GLY A 740 -21.45 4.38 -17.63
C GLY A 740 -22.57 3.32 -17.58
N LYS A 741 -23.33 3.18 -18.68
CA LYS A 741 -24.37 2.12 -18.88
C LYS A 741 -23.84 0.68 -18.75
N ASN A 742 -22.52 0.51 -18.73
CA ASN A 742 -21.83 -0.77 -18.60
C ASN A 742 -21.62 -1.19 -17.14
N LEU A 743 -21.76 -0.28 -16.17
CA LEU A 743 -21.73 -0.67 -14.76
C LEU A 743 -23.00 -1.44 -14.42
N TYR A 744 -22.87 -2.53 -13.66
CA TYR A 744 -23.98 -3.46 -13.50
C TYR A 744 -25.13 -2.93 -12.62
N TYR A 745 -24.88 -1.91 -11.79
CA TYR A 745 -25.87 -1.40 -10.83
C TYR A 745 -26.90 -0.45 -11.44
N ARG A 746 -26.62 0.12 -12.62
CA ARG A 746 -27.58 0.86 -13.46
C ARG A 746 -28.28 -0.10 -14.39
#